data_AF-A0A924PSM5-F1
#
_entry.id   AF-A0A924PSM5-F1
#
_cell.length_a   1.000
_cell.length_b   1.000
_cell.length_c   1.000
_cell.angle_alpha   90.00
_cell.angle_beta   90.00
_cell.angle_gamma   90.00
#
_symmetry.space_group_name_H-M   'P 1'
#
loop_
_entity.id
_entity.type
_entity.pdbx_description
1 polymer ?
#
loop_
_entity_poly.entity_id
_entity_poly.type
_entity_poly.pdbx_seq_one_letter_code
_entity_poly.pdbx_strand_id
1 'polypeptide(L)'
;MRFPPPPHVQRPTAEAMEPRLLYSADFSPAAFVASAATDASQQRLIDTSSAPTQTAPTAEIVFVDARVPDQASLLADLAAQAKAGRPIEVVVIDANEDGLARITQTLADRQGISAVHVISHGDSGSVQLGNTVLNEQTLATRAQDIAAWGQALTLDADLLIYGCDVGAQNQGQALVQGLAALTGADVAASDDLTGATLQGGDWRLEVQSGHIEAQLAPSIQEQAAFSGVLASAVPTGKGEAVWADASDTSAQHSFFDGTAANGATGTAATGQWTWVSTAASPNRDETIAVGVTSTGTITGEVIRGNTSTLIPLTLGSGTPTDRQGFGVAYEQRSGDAMLVWNDGTNLRYSLYNGSTWTAAATISGYTGAAPQHMQLVSQPNGDGMALVISDANADDHALIWDGNAWGQAITLDTSGTSATDQTSIAVAYEAKSGHAMVAYAKAADANVYFRVFDGSSWGAETAAGSYAEAAAPKWLTLATDATSNRIAMGLTSSSATQTFTSFSVWNQGGSQTWGNRTAVAIQNTTTNAPTVAVAYESKSGDLLAVYGNTSVSTQYRTLGSTGVWSAVQTGPNASGSIGALRLSSDPTTNSVMLGMQTTGGRLSFSDWTGAAWTTPVVATSNTGSSLTPAFSWTFQPHIAGNTTNTLWLGSSSANSSGWDGVNAVTSTEVLALENPDLQYGSGTNSDGTFSHVLDMAAFGATGLDDIAWVSRDVVLSGSLTVRRGDLLFSVPATATLTSANSL
;
A
#
# COMPACT_ATOMS: atom_id res chain seq x y z
N MET A 1 -7.86 -51.42 9.89
CA MET A 1 -6.62 -51.84 9.22
C MET A 1 -5.87 -50.57 8.85
N ARG A 2 -4.78 -50.26 9.56
CA ARG A 2 -3.96 -49.07 9.29
C ARG A 2 -2.93 -49.45 8.23
N PHE A 3 -2.89 -48.70 7.13
CA PHE A 3 -1.82 -48.76 6.14
C PHE A 3 -0.52 -48.24 6.78
N PRO A 4 0.66 -48.80 6.44
CA PRO A 4 1.93 -48.25 6.87
C PRO A 4 2.22 -46.91 6.13
N PRO A 5 3.00 -46.00 6.75
CA PRO A 5 3.37 -44.72 6.15
C PRO A 5 4.39 -44.89 5.00
N PRO A 6 4.46 -43.95 4.04
CA PRO A 6 5.50 -43.90 3.03
C PRO A 6 6.87 -43.56 3.66
N PRO A 7 8.00 -43.96 3.03
CA PRO A 7 9.33 -43.78 3.60
C PRO A 7 9.84 -42.33 3.47
N HIS A 8 10.73 -41.96 4.41
CA HIS A 8 11.44 -40.69 4.48
C HIS A 8 12.19 -40.33 3.18
N VAL A 9 12.22 -39.03 2.85
CA VAL A 9 13.09 -38.50 1.80
C VAL A 9 14.54 -38.54 2.29
N GLN A 10 15.29 -39.56 1.86
CA GLN A 10 16.74 -39.60 2.09
C GLN A 10 17.42 -38.50 1.29
N ARG A 11 18.40 -37.82 1.93
CA ARG A 11 19.37 -36.96 1.23
C ARG A 11 20.02 -37.76 0.09
N PRO A 12 20.10 -37.24 -1.15
CA PRO A 12 20.88 -37.90 -2.19
C PRO A 12 22.36 -37.87 -1.81
N THR A 13 22.94 -39.02 -1.52
CA THR A 13 24.40 -39.20 -1.45
C THR A 13 24.92 -39.45 -2.86
N ALA A 14 25.57 -38.47 -3.46
CA ALA A 14 26.30 -38.66 -4.71
C ALA A 14 27.67 -39.30 -4.41
N GLU A 15 27.75 -40.62 -4.52
CA GLU A 15 29.03 -41.32 -4.71
C GLU A 15 29.34 -41.38 -6.21
N ALA A 16 30.51 -40.89 -6.61
CA ALA A 16 30.96 -40.95 -7.99
C ALA A 16 31.31 -42.41 -8.36
N MET A 17 30.39 -43.08 -9.07
CA MET A 17 30.72 -44.36 -9.70
C MET A 17 31.58 -44.13 -10.95
N GLU A 18 32.64 -44.92 -11.11
CA GLU A 18 33.55 -44.87 -12.25
C GLU A 18 32.81 -44.97 -13.60
N PRO A 19 33.23 -44.20 -14.63
CA PRO A 19 32.54 -44.18 -15.90
C PRO A 19 32.77 -45.48 -16.68
N ARG A 20 31.72 -46.30 -16.80
CA ARG A 20 31.64 -47.39 -17.78
C ARG A 20 30.74 -46.98 -18.94
N LEU A 21 31.35 -46.87 -20.12
CA LEU A 21 30.68 -46.69 -21.41
C LEU A 21 29.77 -47.90 -21.70
N LEU A 22 28.48 -47.67 -21.94
CA LEU A 22 27.56 -48.65 -22.52
C LEU A 22 26.82 -48.03 -23.71
N TYR A 23 26.86 -48.77 -24.82
CA TYR A 23 26.40 -48.43 -26.16
C TYR A 23 24.94 -48.90 -26.34
N SER A 24 24.06 -47.99 -26.75
CA SER A 24 22.77 -48.16 -27.47
C SER A 24 21.79 -49.31 -27.13
N ALA A 25 20.52 -48.96 -26.84
CA ALA A 25 19.31 -49.23 -27.65
C ALA A 25 18.03 -49.46 -26.80
N ASP A 26 16.97 -48.76 -27.22
CA ASP A 26 15.51 -48.82 -26.91
C ASP A 26 14.97 -49.98 -26.07
N PHE A 27 14.12 -49.67 -25.07
CA PHE A 27 12.93 -50.47 -24.70
C PHE A 27 11.86 -49.64 -23.98
N SER A 28 10.62 -49.67 -24.48
CA SER A 28 9.42 -48.99 -23.95
C SER A 28 8.93 -49.55 -22.60
N PRO A 29 8.18 -48.75 -21.78
CA PRO A 29 7.72 -49.17 -20.47
C PRO A 29 6.40 -49.95 -20.58
N ALA A 30 6.49 -51.27 -20.75
CA ALA A 30 5.39 -52.19 -20.48
C ALA A 30 5.96 -53.60 -20.21
N ALA A 31 6.68 -53.77 -19.10
CA ALA A 31 7.16 -55.08 -18.71
C ALA A 31 7.35 -55.17 -17.18
N PHE A 32 6.45 -55.93 -16.55
CA PHE A 32 6.59 -56.61 -15.26
C PHE A 32 6.36 -55.81 -13.97
N VAL A 33 5.07 -55.71 -13.63
CA VAL A 33 4.63 -56.16 -12.30
C VAL A 33 4.61 -57.70 -12.32
N ALA A 34 5.11 -58.30 -11.22
CA ALA A 34 4.97 -59.70 -10.80
C ALA A 34 5.99 -60.75 -11.30
N SER A 35 7.03 -60.96 -10.49
CA SER A 35 7.54 -62.27 -10.04
C SER A 35 8.62 -62.01 -8.99
N ALA A 36 8.85 -62.75 -7.92
CA ALA A 36 8.18 -63.79 -7.18
C ALA A 36 9.03 -63.90 -5.90
N ALA A 37 8.40 -64.25 -4.79
CA ALA A 37 9.11 -64.55 -3.56
C ALA A 37 9.92 -65.87 -3.66
N THR A 38 10.79 -66.04 -2.65
CA THR A 38 11.38 -67.28 -2.10
C THR A 38 12.73 -67.83 -2.63
N ASP A 39 13.77 -67.48 -1.85
CA ASP A 39 14.51 -68.35 -0.91
C ASP A 39 15.79 -69.10 -1.38
N ALA A 40 16.92 -68.79 -0.73
CA ALA A 40 17.95 -69.74 -0.31
C ALA A 40 18.91 -69.11 0.73
N SER A 41 18.74 -69.55 1.97
CA SER A 41 19.53 -69.32 3.18
C SER A 41 21.05 -69.59 3.11
N GLN A 42 21.86 -68.77 3.80
CA GLN A 42 22.95 -69.26 4.68
C GLN A 42 23.08 -68.38 5.94
N GLN A 43 23.01 -69.05 7.10
CA GLN A 43 23.19 -68.49 8.44
C GLN A 43 24.64 -68.03 8.70
N ARG A 44 24.83 -66.89 9.38
CA ARG A 44 25.83 -66.80 10.47
C ARG A 44 25.63 -65.58 11.39
N LEU A 45 25.42 -65.92 12.66
CA LEU A 45 25.72 -65.18 13.89
C LEU A 45 24.97 -63.86 14.16
N ILE A 46 24.02 -63.99 15.08
CA ILE A 46 23.61 -62.94 16.03
C ILE A 46 24.87 -62.48 16.75
N ASP A 47 25.23 -61.21 16.60
CA ASP A 47 26.01 -60.51 17.61
C ASP A 47 25.15 -59.38 18.17
N THR A 48 24.71 -59.59 19.40
CA THR A 48 24.01 -58.61 20.22
C THR A 48 25.00 -57.55 20.67
N SER A 49 25.09 -56.43 19.95
CA SER A 49 25.50 -55.17 20.53
C SER A 49 24.31 -54.22 20.56
N SER A 50 23.54 -54.30 21.64
CA SER A 50 22.74 -53.17 22.11
C SER A 50 23.70 -52.03 22.44
N ALA A 51 24.00 -51.19 21.45
CA ALA A 51 24.48 -49.85 21.72
C ALA A 51 23.26 -49.05 22.22
N PRO A 52 23.26 -48.53 23.46
CA PRO A 52 22.24 -47.59 23.84
C PRO A 52 22.41 -46.34 22.96
N THR A 53 21.41 -46.01 22.16
CA THR A 53 21.22 -44.63 21.67
C THR A 53 20.98 -43.77 22.90
N GLN A 54 22.07 -43.27 23.45
CA GLN A 54 22.05 -42.18 24.40
C GLN A 54 21.66 -40.94 23.60
N THR A 55 20.36 -40.64 23.53
CA THR A 55 19.86 -39.33 23.12
C THR A 55 20.46 -38.31 24.07
N ALA A 56 21.50 -37.61 23.63
CA ALA A 56 21.96 -36.43 24.33
C ALA A 56 20.75 -35.47 24.46
N PRO A 57 20.57 -34.79 25.60
CA PRO A 57 19.57 -33.74 25.69
C PRO A 57 19.93 -32.68 24.65
N THR A 58 19.07 -32.52 23.64
CA THR A 58 19.26 -31.55 22.57
C THR A 58 18.86 -30.17 23.08
N ALA A 59 19.66 -29.15 22.78
CA ALA A 59 19.44 -27.80 23.29
C ALA A 59 18.42 -27.04 22.43
N GLU A 60 17.67 -26.13 23.06
CA GLU A 60 16.73 -25.25 22.38
C GLU A 60 17.16 -23.79 22.57
N ILE A 61 16.97 -22.95 21.55
CA ILE A 61 17.27 -21.52 21.63
C ILE A 61 16.01 -20.72 21.36
N VAL A 62 15.68 -19.79 22.26
CA VAL A 62 14.55 -18.87 22.14
C VAL A 62 15.05 -17.46 21.93
N PHE A 63 14.84 -16.94 20.73
CA PHE A 63 15.02 -15.54 20.39
C PHE A 63 13.76 -14.76 20.75
N VAL A 64 13.90 -13.68 21.51
CA VAL A 64 12.79 -12.81 21.93
C VAL A 64 13.10 -11.38 21.52
N ASP A 65 12.28 -10.79 20.64
CA ASP A 65 12.43 -9.39 20.28
C ASP A 65 12.10 -8.46 21.45
N ALA A 66 12.86 -7.37 21.61
CA ALA A 66 12.70 -6.42 22.70
C ALA A 66 11.35 -5.69 22.72
N ARG A 67 10.61 -5.69 21.61
CA ARG A 67 9.32 -4.99 21.48
C ARG A 67 8.10 -5.85 21.78
N VAL A 68 8.27 -7.16 22.04
CA VAL A 68 7.10 -8.01 22.35
C VAL A 68 6.43 -7.55 23.65
N PRO A 69 5.09 -7.56 23.74
CA PRO A 69 4.39 -7.23 24.97
C PRO A 69 4.73 -8.25 26.06
N ASP A 70 4.57 -7.84 27.32
CA ASP A 70 4.81 -8.68 28.50
C ASP A 70 6.15 -9.42 28.51
N GLN A 71 7.17 -8.86 27.84
CA GLN A 71 8.48 -9.48 27.68
C GLN A 71 9.07 -9.95 29.02
N ALA A 72 8.89 -9.18 30.10
CA ALA A 72 9.42 -9.52 31.41
C ALA A 72 8.79 -10.81 31.99
N SER A 73 7.49 -11.05 31.81
CA SER A 73 6.86 -12.30 32.24
C SER A 73 7.28 -13.46 31.35
N LEU A 74 7.32 -13.25 30.03
CA LEU A 74 7.78 -14.24 29.07
C LEU A 74 9.21 -14.71 29.35
N LEU A 75 10.14 -13.78 29.61
CA LEU A 75 11.51 -14.11 29.98
C LEU A 75 11.59 -14.84 31.34
N ALA A 76 10.74 -14.46 32.30
CA ALA A 76 10.67 -15.14 33.59
C ALA A 76 10.13 -16.58 33.47
N ASP A 77 9.15 -16.80 32.61
CA ASP A 77 8.60 -18.11 32.29
C ASP A 77 9.65 -19.02 31.65
N LEU A 78 10.32 -18.55 30.59
CA LEU A 78 11.40 -19.30 29.93
C LEU A 78 12.54 -19.65 30.90
N ALA A 79 12.92 -18.71 31.77
CA ALA A 79 13.92 -18.95 32.81
C ALA A 79 13.46 -19.96 33.87
N ALA A 80 12.15 -20.00 34.19
CA ALA A 80 11.58 -20.99 35.11
C ALA A 80 11.55 -22.39 34.47
N GLN A 81 11.20 -22.49 33.19
CA GLN A 81 11.26 -23.73 32.42
C GLN A 81 12.70 -24.27 32.33
N ALA A 82 13.68 -23.39 32.09
CA ALA A 82 15.09 -23.75 32.09
C ALA A 82 15.56 -24.33 33.44
N LYS A 83 15.15 -23.70 34.55
CA LYS A 83 15.42 -24.21 35.92
C LYS A 83 14.70 -25.54 36.21
N ALA A 84 13.58 -25.80 35.56
CA ALA A 84 12.82 -27.04 35.68
C ALA A 84 13.40 -28.19 34.81
N GLY A 85 14.46 -27.94 34.05
CA GLY A 85 15.22 -28.95 33.31
C GLY A 85 14.98 -28.99 31.81
N ARG A 86 14.20 -28.07 31.22
CA ARG A 86 14.13 -27.90 29.75
C ARG A 86 15.41 -27.16 29.30
N PRO A 87 16.20 -27.69 28.35
CA PRO A 87 17.51 -27.11 28.01
C PRO A 87 17.38 -25.87 27.09
N ILE A 88 16.78 -24.79 27.62
CA ILE A 88 16.52 -23.54 26.90
C ILE A 88 17.65 -22.52 27.13
N GLU A 89 18.19 -21.99 26.04
CA GLU A 89 18.95 -20.75 26.01
C GLU A 89 18.08 -19.60 25.49
N VAL A 90 18.06 -18.45 26.18
CA VAL A 90 17.26 -17.30 25.77
C VAL A 90 18.17 -16.17 25.29
N VAL A 91 17.86 -15.64 24.11
CA VAL A 91 18.57 -14.52 23.50
C VAL A 91 17.59 -13.40 23.17
N VAL A 92 17.79 -12.23 23.78
CA VAL A 92 16.99 -11.05 23.44
C VAL A 92 17.58 -10.38 22.20
N ILE A 93 16.71 -10.02 21.25
CA ILE A 93 17.04 -9.18 20.10
C ILE A 93 16.69 -7.73 20.44
N ASP A 94 17.67 -6.82 20.49
CA ASP A 94 17.45 -5.40 20.74
C ASP A 94 16.60 -4.75 19.62
N ALA A 95 15.78 -3.77 19.98
CA ALA A 95 14.89 -3.11 19.01
C ALA A 95 15.63 -2.42 17.85
N ASN A 96 16.90 -2.03 18.05
CA ASN A 96 17.68 -1.29 17.06
C ASN A 96 18.80 -2.12 16.40
N GLU A 97 18.95 -3.41 16.74
CA GLU A 97 19.98 -4.26 16.12
C GLU A 97 19.45 -5.02 14.91
N ASP A 98 20.33 -5.42 13.99
CA ASP A 98 19.94 -6.34 12.90
C ASP A 98 19.69 -7.72 13.52
N GLY A 99 18.41 -8.07 13.66
CA GLY A 99 18.02 -9.33 14.28
C GLY A 99 18.42 -10.56 13.47
N LEU A 100 18.50 -10.49 12.14
CA LEU A 100 19.00 -11.60 11.33
C LEU A 100 20.50 -11.82 11.55
N ALA A 101 21.28 -10.73 11.63
CA ALA A 101 22.68 -10.81 12.01
C ALA A 101 22.85 -11.37 13.42
N ARG A 102 22.00 -10.96 14.37
CA ARG A 102 22.02 -11.45 15.76
C ARG A 102 21.77 -12.96 15.85
N ILE A 103 20.76 -13.47 15.15
CA ILE A 103 20.46 -14.92 15.09
C ILE A 103 21.63 -15.66 14.46
N THR A 104 22.11 -15.19 13.31
CA THR A 104 23.21 -15.82 12.57
C THR A 104 24.48 -15.94 13.41
N GLN A 105 24.88 -14.86 14.08
CA GLN A 105 26.05 -14.85 14.95
C GLN A 105 25.87 -15.77 16.17
N THR A 106 24.67 -15.83 16.73
CA THR A 106 24.37 -16.72 17.88
C THR A 106 24.48 -18.20 17.48
N LEU A 107 23.92 -18.56 16.32
CA LEU A 107 23.90 -19.94 15.84
C LEU A 107 25.26 -20.41 15.31
N ALA A 108 26.10 -19.51 14.77
CA ALA A 108 27.41 -19.86 14.23
C ALA A 108 28.33 -20.58 15.25
N ASP A 109 28.19 -20.27 16.54
CA ASP A 109 29.01 -20.87 17.61
C ASP A 109 28.36 -22.12 18.25
N ARG A 110 27.19 -22.56 17.76
CA ARG A 110 26.34 -23.59 18.39
C ARG A 110 26.21 -24.82 17.51
N GLN A 111 25.95 -25.97 18.15
CA GLN A 111 25.73 -27.25 17.48
C GLN A 111 24.75 -28.09 18.27
N GLY A 112 24.02 -28.97 17.58
CA GLY A 112 23.08 -29.90 18.23
C GLY A 112 21.83 -29.21 18.78
N ILE A 113 21.39 -28.13 18.14
CA ILE A 113 20.15 -27.42 18.49
C ILE A 113 18.96 -28.17 17.88
N SER A 114 18.03 -28.63 18.70
CA SER A 114 16.81 -29.33 18.24
C SER A 114 15.63 -28.41 17.99
N ALA A 115 15.62 -27.21 18.57
CA ALA A 115 14.58 -26.24 18.28
C ALA A 115 15.12 -24.80 18.34
N VAL A 116 14.71 -24.01 17.37
CA VAL A 116 14.85 -22.55 17.39
C VAL A 116 13.46 -21.95 17.48
N HIS A 117 13.26 -21.11 18.46
CA HIS A 117 12.02 -20.39 18.69
C HIS A 117 12.27 -18.91 18.45
N VAL A 118 11.43 -18.26 17.65
CA VAL A 118 11.52 -16.83 17.36
C VAL A 118 10.22 -16.17 17.79
N ILE A 119 10.25 -15.49 18.94
CA ILE A 119 9.10 -14.77 19.48
C ILE A 119 9.27 -13.30 19.14
N SER A 120 8.46 -12.83 18.19
CA SER A 120 8.50 -11.44 17.74
C SER A 120 7.16 -11.01 17.18
N HIS A 121 7.08 -9.76 16.75
CA HIS A 121 5.93 -9.29 16.02
C HIS A 121 5.91 -9.77 14.56
N GLY A 122 4.74 -10.11 14.05
CA GLY A 122 4.53 -10.63 12.70
C GLY A 122 3.43 -9.92 11.91
N ASP A 123 3.42 -10.16 10.60
CA ASP A 123 2.35 -9.89 9.64
C ASP A 123 2.43 -10.95 8.51
N SER A 124 1.47 -11.01 7.60
CA SER A 124 1.46 -11.96 6.47
C SER A 124 2.78 -11.96 5.70
N GLY A 125 3.50 -13.08 5.76
CA GLY A 125 4.79 -13.25 5.09
C GLY A 125 5.93 -12.41 5.65
N SER A 126 5.82 -11.90 6.88
CA SER A 126 6.89 -11.11 7.49
C SER A 126 7.01 -11.27 9.01
N VAL A 127 8.25 -11.20 9.50
CA VAL A 127 8.59 -11.23 10.92
C VAL A 127 9.53 -10.07 11.21
N GLN A 128 9.18 -9.22 12.16
CA GLN A 128 10.06 -8.14 12.58
C GLN A 128 11.16 -8.71 13.50
N LEU A 129 12.44 -8.40 13.28
CA LEU A 129 13.58 -8.86 14.10
C LEU A 129 14.56 -7.71 14.34
N GLY A 130 14.46 -7.06 15.50
CA GLY A 130 15.15 -5.80 15.79
C GLY A 130 14.82 -4.74 14.74
N ASN A 131 15.81 -4.07 14.15
CA ASN A 131 15.56 -3.08 13.09
C ASN A 131 15.37 -3.70 11.69
N THR A 132 15.39 -5.03 11.57
CA THR A 132 15.32 -5.75 10.29
C THR A 132 14.00 -6.52 10.19
N VAL A 133 13.45 -6.68 8.99
CA VAL A 133 12.28 -7.52 8.72
C VAL A 133 12.75 -8.77 7.99
N LEU A 134 12.35 -9.96 8.43
CA LEU A 134 12.48 -11.21 7.70
C LEU A 134 11.20 -11.42 6.88
N ASN A 135 11.30 -11.32 5.56
CA ASN A 135 10.24 -11.62 4.61
C ASN A 135 10.87 -12.33 3.39
N GLU A 136 10.11 -12.57 2.33
CA GLU A 136 10.63 -13.22 1.12
C GLU A 136 11.87 -12.51 0.51
N GLN A 137 11.87 -11.17 0.47
CA GLN A 137 12.99 -10.39 -0.05
C GLN A 137 14.24 -10.52 0.83
N THR A 138 14.08 -10.40 2.15
CA THR A 138 15.21 -10.55 3.09
C THR A 138 15.69 -11.99 3.16
N LEU A 139 14.78 -12.96 3.04
CA LEU A 139 15.09 -14.38 2.96
C LEU A 139 15.98 -14.67 1.74
N ALA A 140 15.65 -14.09 0.57
CA ALA A 140 16.45 -14.23 -0.65
C ALA A 140 17.81 -13.50 -0.54
N THR A 141 17.80 -12.24 -0.12
CA THR A 141 19.04 -11.42 -0.05
C THR A 141 19.99 -11.85 1.07
N ARG A 142 19.47 -12.50 2.12
CA ARG A 142 20.24 -13.05 3.26
C ARG A 142 20.21 -14.58 3.29
N ALA A 143 19.96 -15.22 2.14
CA ALA A 143 19.83 -16.68 2.04
C ALA A 143 21.05 -17.44 2.57
N GLN A 144 22.26 -16.90 2.37
CA GLN A 144 23.49 -17.50 2.90
C GLN A 144 23.55 -17.46 4.43
N ASP A 145 23.16 -16.33 5.04
CA ASP A 145 23.13 -16.18 6.49
C ASP A 145 22.11 -17.15 7.11
N ILE A 146 20.94 -17.27 6.49
CA ILE A 146 19.85 -18.12 6.94
C ILE A 146 20.17 -19.60 6.71
N ALA A 147 20.77 -19.96 5.56
CA ALA A 147 21.22 -21.33 5.32
C ALA A 147 22.35 -21.75 6.29
N ALA A 148 23.17 -20.80 6.75
CA ALA A 148 24.18 -21.07 7.76
C ALA A 148 23.57 -21.47 9.11
N TRP A 149 22.33 -21.08 9.41
CA TRP A 149 21.63 -21.52 10.63
C TRP A 149 21.53 -23.04 10.70
N GLY A 150 21.27 -23.70 9.57
CA GLY A 150 21.16 -25.15 9.45
C GLY A 150 22.40 -25.92 9.91
N GLN A 151 23.58 -25.28 9.97
CA GLN A 151 24.82 -25.90 10.46
C GLN A 151 24.82 -26.11 11.99
N ALA A 152 24.01 -25.33 12.73
CA ALA A 152 23.86 -25.47 14.17
C ALA A 152 22.79 -26.49 14.56
N LEU A 153 21.89 -26.81 13.63
CA LEU A 153 20.67 -27.57 13.86
C LEU A 153 20.91 -29.09 13.78
N THR A 154 20.11 -29.85 14.54
CA THR A 154 20.00 -31.30 14.34
C THR A 154 19.23 -31.63 13.05
N LEU A 155 19.24 -32.90 12.63
CA LEU A 155 18.54 -33.34 11.42
C LEU A 155 17.02 -33.13 11.50
N ASP A 156 16.45 -33.37 12.68
CA ASP A 156 15.02 -33.27 12.97
C ASP A 156 14.77 -32.01 13.82
N ALA A 157 15.40 -30.89 13.47
CA ALA A 157 15.26 -29.65 14.22
C ALA A 157 14.04 -28.86 13.75
N ASP A 158 13.37 -28.22 14.70
CA ASP A 158 12.23 -27.35 14.44
C ASP A 158 12.58 -25.85 14.50
N LEU A 159 11.97 -25.05 13.64
CA LEU A 159 11.98 -23.59 13.68
C LEU A 159 10.54 -23.07 13.86
N LEU A 160 10.23 -22.60 15.06
CA LEU A 160 8.90 -22.11 15.42
C LEU A 160 8.91 -20.59 15.49
N ILE A 161 8.08 -19.96 14.68
CA ILE A 161 7.97 -18.51 14.59
C ILE A 161 6.63 -18.08 15.18
N TYR A 162 6.71 -17.36 16.30
CA TYR A 162 5.57 -16.79 17.01
C TYR A 162 5.46 -15.32 16.62
N GLY A 163 4.42 -14.99 15.88
CA GLY A 163 4.10 -13.65 15.39
C GLY A 163 2.76 -13.71 14.65
N CYS A 164 1.94 -12.66 14.75
CA CYS A 164 0.64 -12.65 14.10
C CYS A 164 0.77 -12.84 12.59
N ASP A 165 -0.11 -13.65 12.02
CA ASP A 165 -0.33 -13.81 10.58
C ASP A 165 0.90 -14.24 9.76
N VAL A 166 2.04 -14.60 10.36
CA VAL A 166 3.32 -14.85 9.66
C VAL A 166 3.18 -15.87 8.52
N GLY A 167 2.45 -16.96 8.77
CA GLY A 167 2.15 -18.03 7.82
C GLY A 167 0.92 -17.76 6.95
N ALA A 168 0.16 -16.70 7.21
CA ALA A 168 -1.07 -16.39 6.51
C ALA A 168 -0.83 -16.06 5.03
N GLN A 169 -1.86 -16.30 4.21
CA GLN A 169 -1.87 -16.04 2.77
C GLN A 169 -0.74 -16.77 2.01
N ASN A 170 -0.56 -16.44 0.74
CA ASN A 170 0.44 -17.12 -0.10
C ASN A 170 1.87 -16.72 0.29
N GLN A 171 2.07 -15.46 0.70
CA GLN A 171 3.36 -14.92 1.11
C GLN A 171 3.87 -15.60 2.39
N GLY A 172 3.00 -15.83 3.37
CA GLY A 172 3.35 -16.53 4.59
C GLY A 172 3.72 -18.00 4.36
N GLN A 173 2.96 -18.69 3.51
CA GLN A 173 3.29 -20.05 3.11
C GLN A 173 4.64 -20.12 2.38
N ALA A 174 4.93 -19.16 1.49
CA ALA A 174 6.21 -19.08 0.78
C ALA A 174 7.38 -18.81 1.75
N LEU A 175 7.19 -17.92 2.73
CA LEU A 175 8.20 -17.65 3.77
C LEU A 175 8.51 -18.91 4.58
N VAL A 176 7.49 -19.62 5.06
CA VAL A 176 7.64 -20.87 5.83
C VAL A 176 8.38 -21.94 5.01
N GLN A 177 7.98 -22.12 3.74
CA GLN A 177 8.63 -23.08 2.83
C GLN A 177 10.08 -22.69 2.51
N GLY A 178 10.35 -21.42 2.26
CA GLY A 178 11.69 -20.94 1.93
C GLY A 178 12.65 -21.04 3.13
N LEU A 179 12.16 -20.77 4.35
CA LEU A 179 12.93 -21.01 5.57
C LEU A 179 13.26 -22.49 5.75
N ALA A 180 12.29 -23.38 5.51
CA ALA A 180 12.51 -24.83 5.60
C ALA A 180 13.55 -25.27 4.56
N ALA A 181 13.44 -24.77 3.33
CA ALA A 181 14.37 -25.10 2.24
C ALA A 181 15.81 -24.63 2.52
N LEU A 182 15.98 -23.43 3.10
CA LEU A 182 17.30 -22.87 3.38
C LEU A 182 17.95 -23.49 4.61
N THR A 183 17.19 -23.65 5.70
CA THR A 183 17.72 -24.15 6.98
C THR A 183 17.78 -25.67 7.04
N GLY A 184 16.96 -26.37 6.25
CA GLY A 184 16.76 -27.81 6.33
C GLY A 184 15.97 -28.25 7.57
N ALA A 185 15.40 -27.31 8.34
CA ALA A 185 14.57 -27.56 9.51
C ALA A 185 13.09 -27.67 9.12
N ASP A 186 12.30 -28.26 10.01
CA ASP A 186 10.85 -28.22 9.94
C ASP A 186 10.37 -26.87 10.50
N VAL A 187 9.51 -26.14 9.78
CA VAL A 187 9.17 -24.75 10.10
C VAL A 187 7.68 -24.60 10.38
N ALA A 188 7.33 -23.86 11.43
CA ALA A 188 5.95 -23.55 11.77
C ALA A 188 5.73 -22.06 12.11
N ALA A 189 4.59 -21.53 11.68
CA ALA A 189 4.14 -20.16 11.93
C ALA A 189 2.61 -20.09 12.07
N SER A 190 2.09 -19.04 12.71
CA SER A 190 0.64 -18.79 12.84
C SER A 190 0.08 -18.15 11.57
N ASP A 191 -1.17 -18.47 11.20
CA ASP A 191 -1.92 -17.80 10.13
C ASP A 191 -2.97 -16.78 10.64
N ASP A 192 -2.97 -16.49 11.94
CA ASP A 192 -3.87 -15.55 12.60
C ASP A 192 -3.18 -14.80 13.76
N LEU A 193 -3.96 -14.18 14.65
CA LEU A 193 -3.43 -13.43 15.79
C LEU A 193 -2.72 -14.37 16.77
N THR A 194 -1.41 -14.20 16.97
CA THR A 194 -0.68 -14.95 18.00
C THR A 194 -0.67 -14.19 19.34
N GLY A 195 -1.18 -14.79 20.42
CA GLY A 195 -1.11 -14.24 21.78
C GLY A 195 -2.39 -14.41 22.59
N ALA A 196 -2.86 -13.32 23.20
CA ALA A 196 -3.94 -13.34 24.19
C ALA A 196 -5.30 -13.71 23.59
N THR A 197 -5.94 -14.74 24.13
CA THR A 197 -7.31 -15.15 23.76
C THR A 197 -8.36 -14.06 23.95
N LEU A 198 -8.17 -13.17 24.94
CA LEU A 198 -9.07 -12.03 25.15
C LEU A 198 -9.03 -11.00 24.01
N GLN A 199 -7.95 -10.99 23.22
CA GLN A 199 -7.79 -10.15 22.02
C GLN A 199 -8.09 -10.92 20.72
N GLY A 200 -8.60 -12.16 20.82
CA GLY A 200 -8.92 -12.99 19.68
C GLY A 200 -7.74 -13.79 19.11
N GLY A 201 -6.60 -13.80 19.78
CA GLY A 201 -5.44 -14.60 19.37
C GLY A 201 -5.29 -15.92 20.12
N ASP A 202 -4.40 -16.78 19.63
CA ASP A 202 -3.98 -17.98 20.33
C ASP A 202 -2.49 -18.28 20.10
N TRP A 203 -1.98 -19.43 20.52
CA TRP A 203 -0.54 -19.77 20.42
C TRP A 203 -0.27 -20.90 19.43
N ARG A 204 -1.24 -21.17 18.55
CA ARG A 204 -1.12 -22.22 17.55
C ARG A 204 -0.32 -21.73 16.36
N LEU A 205 0.35 -22.69 15.72
CA LEU A 205 1.17 -22.48 14.53
C LEU A 205 0.64 -23.41 13.43
N GLU A 206 -0.40 -22.93 12.75
CA GLU A 206 -1.22 -23.62 11.76
C GLU A 206 -0.45 -24.00 10.50
N VAL A 207 0.47 -23.13 10.09
CA VAL A 207 1.18 -23.25 8.82
C VAL A 207 2.51 -23.92 9.09
N GLN A 208 2.69 -25.10 8.48
CA GLN A 208 3.83 -25.97 8.75
C GLN A 208 4.44 -26.46 7.45
N SER A 209 5.76 -26.53 7.42
CA SER A 209 6.55 -27.25 6.41
C SER A 209 7.43 -28.25 7.16
N GLY A 210 7.06 -29.54 7.12
CA GLY A 210 7.73 -30.58 7.90
C GLY A 210 6.86 -31.16 9.02
N HIS A 211 7.46 -31.91 9.95
CA HIS A 211 6.79 -32.40 11.15
C HIS A 211 7.34 -31.66 12.38
N ILE A 212 6.44 -31.08 13.19
CA ILE A 212 6.85 -30.31 14.37
C ILE A 212 6.71 -31.17 15.63
N GLU A 213 7.81 -31.48 16.29
CA GLU A 213 7.83 -32.20 17.56
C GLU A 213 8.13 -31.33 18.79
N ALA A 214 8.69 -30.14 18.57
CA ALA A 214 9.06 -29.21 19.63
C ALA A 214 7.82 -28.68 20.37
N GLN A 215 7.98 -28.52 21.67
CA GLN A 215 6.98 -27.88 22.51
C GLN A 215 7.01 -26.35 22.31
N LEU A 216 5.85 -25.70 22.39
CA LEU A 216 5.77 -24.24 22.36
C LEU A 216 6.69 -23.63 23.44
N ALA A 217 7.34 -22.54 23.10
CA ALA A 217 8.29 -21.86 23.99
C ALA A 217 7.58 -21.25 25.21
N PRO A 218 6.48 -20.48 25.07
CA PRO A 218 5.70 -20.03 26.22
C PRO A 218 4.97 -21.20 26.89
N SER A 219 5.06 -21.31 28.22
CA SER A 219 4.32 -22.33 28.98
C SER A 219 2.81 -22.09 28.92
N ILE A 220 1.99 -23.10 29.23
CA ILE A 220 0.52 -22.95 29.29
C ILE A 220 0.12 -21.83 30.27
N GLN A 221 0.88 -21.65 31.36
CA GLN A 221 0.65 -20.58 32.32
C GLN A 221 0.92 -19.20 31.71
N GLU A 222 2.04 -19.06 30.98
CA GLU A 222 2.36 -17.80 30.30
C GLU A 222 1.37 -17.53 29.17
N GLN A 223 1.00 -18.52 28.37
CA GLN A 223 0.00 -18.37 27.31
C GLN A 223 -1.35 -17.84 27.84
N ALA A 224 -1.75 -18.26 29.04
CA ALA A 224 -2.97 -17.78 29.69
C ALA A 224 -2.81 -16.42 30.39
N ALA A 225 -1.59 -16.04 30.77
CA ALA A 225 -1.29 -14.79 31.47
C ALA A 225 -0.91 -13.64 30.53
N PHE A 226 -0.40 -13.97 29.34
CA PHE A 226 0.01 -13.02 28.32
C PHE A 226 -1.15 -12.13 27.92
N SER A 227 -0.96 -10.82 28.01
CA SER A 227 -2.04 -9.85 27.86
C SER A 227 -2.13 -9.23 26.46
N GLY A 228 -1.08 -9.34 25.64
CA GLY A 228 -0.99 -8.77 24.29
C GLY A 228 -1.12 -9.77 23.14
N VAL A 229 -0.97 -9.28 21.91
CA VAL A 229 -0.75 -10.10 20.71
C VAL A 229 0.57 -9.70 20.04
N LEU A 230 1.12 -10.58 19.21
CA LEU A 230 2.42 -10.43 18.57
C LEU A 230 2.31 -9.81 17.16
N ALA A 231 1.54 -8.73 17.00
CA ALA A 231 1.33 -8.05 15.72
C ALA A 231 2.40 -6.97 15.45
N SER A 232 2.90 -6.85 14.22
CA SER A 232 3.99 -5.92 13.83
C SER A 232 3.90 -4.53 14.49
N ALA A 233 5.00 -4.10 15.12
CA ALA A 233 5.11 -2.79 15.77
C ALA A 233 5.43 -1.64 14.78
N VAL A 234 5.57 -1.93 13.48
CA VAL A 234 5.30 -0.90 12.46
C VAL A 234 3.80 -0.73 12.47
N PRO A 235 3.25 0.48 12.67
CA PRO A 235 1.83 0.69 12.48
C PRO A 235 1.43 0.11 11.13
N THR A 236 0.61 -0.94 11.12
CA THR A 236 -0.21 -1.34 9.98
C THR A 236 -1.32 -0.30 9.79
N GLY A 237 -0.92 0.97 9.77
CA GLY A 237 -1.81 2.10 9.66
C GLY A 237 -2.51 2.02 8.33
N LYS A 238 -3.84 1.95 8.35
CA LYS A 238 -4.68 2.11 7.16
C LYS A 238 -4.27 3.36 6.35
N GLY A 239 -3.78 4.40 7.04
CA GLY A 239 -3.21 5.56 6.39
C GLY A 239 -2.42 6.47 7.33
N GLU A 240 -2.07 7.62 6.79
CA GLU A 240 -1.29 8.67 7.44
C GLU A 240 -2.12 9.95 7.57
N ALA A 241 -2.20 10.47 8.80
CA ALA A 241 -2.67 11.80 9.10
C ALA A 241 -1.48 12.76 9.14
N VAL A 242 -1.63 13.94 8.53
CA VAL A 242 -0.70 15.08 8.67
C VAL A 242 -1.50 16.30 9.10
N TRP A 243 -1.08 17.00 10.15
CA TRP A 243 -1.81 18.16 10.67
C TRP A 243 -0.90 19.21 11.30
N ALA A 244 -1.38 20.45 11.39
CA ALA A 244 -0.72 21.51 12.16
C ALA A 244 -1.10 21.42 13.64
N ASP A 245 -0.19 21.79 14.55
CA ASP A 245 -0.48 21.99 15.96
C ASP A 245 -0.23 23.46 16.35
N ALA A 246 -1.16 24.09 17.07
CA ALA A 246 -1.05 25.50 17.46
C ALA A 246 0.17 25.81 18.33
N SER A 247 0.72 24.78 18.98
CA SER A 247 1.89 24.90 19.86
C SER A 247 3.22 24.60 19.18
N ASP A 248 3.21 24.22 17.89
CA ASP A 248 4.40 23.81 17.14
C ASP A 248 4.51 24.54 15.78
N THR A 249 5.75 24.70 15.33
CA THR A 249 6.09 25.16 13.97
C THR A 249 6.37 24.02 13.01
N SER A 250 6.56 22.80 13.51
CA SER A 250 6.56 21.58 12.71
C SER A 250 5.14 21.04 12.60
N ALA A 251 4.78 20.56 11.41
CA ALA A 251 3.58 19.74 11.28
C ALA A 251 3.76 18.44 12.07
N GLN A 252 2.66 17.85 12.49
CA GLN A 252 2.62 16.54 13.12
C GLN A 252 2.13 15.53 12.09
N HIS A 253 2.66 14.32 12.16
CA HIS A 253 2.10 13.20 11.42
C HIS A 253 1.99 11.95 12.28
N SER A 254 1.08 11.07 11.90
CA SER A 254 0.85 9.80 12.58
C SER A 254 0.20 8.81 11.62
N PHE A 255 0.66 7.56 11.69
CA PHE A 255 -0.01 6.44 11.06
C PHE A 255 -1.17 5.97 11.94
N PHE A 256 -2.33 5.77 11.34
CA PHE A 256 -3.56 5.45 12.04
C PHE A 256 -4.32 4.32 11.34
N ASP A 257 -4.87 3.41 12.13
CA ASP A 257 -5.56 2.19 11.69
C ASP A 257 -7.08 2.26 11.86
N GLY A 258 -7.62 3.41 12.28
CA GLY A 258 -9.04 3.57 12.61
C GLY A 258 -9.39 3.36 14.08
N THR A 259 -8.46 2.93 14.94
CA THR A 259 -8.72 2.58 16.35
C THR A 259 -7.76 3.20 17.38
N ALA A 260 -6.49 3.46 17.03
CA ALA A 260 -5.56 4.18 17.91
C ALA A 260 -4.59 5.08 17.14
N ALA A 261 -4.45 6.35 17.55
CA ALA A 261 -3.39 7.21 17.05
C ALA A 261 -2.07 6.74 17.65
N ASN A 262 -1.18 6.20 16.82
CA ASN A 262 0.22 6.02 17.20
C ASN A 262 0.80 7.40 17.51
N GLY A 263 1.60 7.52 18.56
CA GLY A 263 2.09 8.82 19.04
C GLY A 263 2.53 9.74 17.90
N ALA A 264 2.01 10.97 17.88
CA ALA A 264 2.33 11.95 16.84
C ALA A 264 3.84 12.20 16.79
N THR A 265 4.40 12.20 15.59
CA THR A 265 5.80 12.55 15.37
C THR A 265 5.86 13.94 14.73
N GLY A 266 6.74 14.79 15.26
CA GLY A 266 7.01 16.09 14.67
C GLY A 266 7.81 15.95 13.38
N THR A 267 7.38 16.66 12.34
CA THR A 267 8.03 16.68 11.02
C THR A 267 9.07 17.81 10.91
N ALA A 268 9.53 18.12 9.69
CA ALA A 268 10.45 19.23 9.50
C ALA A 268 9.78 20.57 9.85
N ALA A 269 10.58 21.57 10.23
CA ALA A 269 10.05 22.88 10.59
C ALA A 269 9.52 23.61 9.34
N THR A 270 8.23 23.46 9.06
CA THR A 270 7.52 24.02 7.90
C THR A 270 6.86 25.37 8.19
N GLY A 271 6.81 25.77 9.46
CA GLY A 271 6.02 26.89 9.95
C GLY A 271 4.59 26.45 10.30
N GLN A 272 3.87 27.27 11.06
CA GLN A 272 2.50 26.93 11.49
C GLN A 272 1.55 26.92 10.29
N TRP A 273 1.18 25.74 9.79
CA TRP A 273 0.22 25.59 8.70
C TRP A 273 -1.21 25.92 9.13
N THR A 274 -1.90 26.59 8.22
CA THR A 274 -3.35 26.87 8.30
C THR A 274 -4.12 26.08 7.26
N TRP A 275 -3.47 25.65 6.18
CA TRP A 275 -4.00 24.73 5.18
C TRP A 275 -2.99 23.62 4.96
N VAL A 276 -3.45 22.37 4.88
CA VAL A 276 -2.60 21.21 4.58
C VAL A 276 -3.24 20.39 3.48
N SER A 277 -2.44 19.88 2.55
CA SER A 277 -2.86 18.79 1.66
C SER A 277 -1.71 17.84 1.42
N THR A 278 -2.05 16.56 1.36
CA THR A 278 -1.10 15.47 1.16
C THR A 278 -1.45 14.69 -0.08
N ALA A 279 -0.44 14.11 -0.72
CA ALA A 279 -0.61 13.08 -1.73
C ALA A 279 0.35 11.94 -1.42
N ALA A 280 -0.11 10.70 -1.53
CA ALA A 280 0.72 9.51 -1.35
C ALA A 280 1.12 8.93 -2.71
N SER A 281 2.36 8.45 -2.81
CA SER A 281 2.87 7.83 -4.03
C SER A 281 2.16 6.50 -4.30
N PRO A 282 1.67 6.24 -5.53
CA PRO A 282 1.03 4.97 -5.89
C PRO A 282 2.01 3.79 -5.95
N ASN A 283 3.33 4.03 -5.89
CA ASN A 283 4.35 2.97 -6.04
C ASN A 283 5.51 3.06 -5.04
N ARG A 284 5.47 4.00 -4.08
CA ARG A 284 6.50 4.16 -3.03
C ARG A 284 5.85 4.42 -1.68
N ASP A 285 6.53 4.02 -0.61
CA ASP A 285 6.21 4.47 0.74
C ASP A 285 6.69 5.92 0.93
N GLU A 286 5.88 6.84 0.42
CA GLU A 286 6.22 8.25 0.29
C GLU A 286 4.95 9.10 0.24
N THR A 287 4.86 10.07 1.14
CA THR A 287 3.81 11.10 1.17
C THR A 287 4.44 12.46 0.97
N ILE A 288 3.90 13.28 0.08
CA ILE A 288 4.27 14.70 0.01
C ILE A 288 3.19 15.50 0.74
N ALA A 289 3.62 16.26 1.75
CA ALA A 289 2.79 17.20 2.48
C ALA A 289 3.15 18.63 2.07
N VAL A 290 2.14 19.43 1.74
CA VAL A 290 2.30 20.86 1.42
C VAL A 290 1.26 21.65 2.19
N GLY A 291 1.65 22.84 2.66
CA GLY A 291 0.76 23.71 3.39
C GLY A 291 1.03 25.19 3.20
N VAL A 292 0.06 26.00 3.62
CA VAL A 292 0.16 27.46 3.71
C VAL A 292 0.31 27.84 5.17
N THR A 293 1.38 28.54 5.50
CA THR A 293 1.65 29.02 6.87
C THR A 293 0.66 30.12 7.29
N SER A 294 0.59 30.40 8.58
CA SER A 294 -0.17 31.53 9.14
C SER A 294 0.34 32.92 8.68
N THR A 295 1.50 32.97 8.03
CA THR A 295 2.05 34.17 7.36
C THR A 295 1.81 34.20 5.84
N GLY A 296 1.14 33.18 5.28
CA GLY A 296 0.80 33.10 3.87
C GLY A 296 1.95 32.58 2.98
N THR A 297 2.93 31.89 3.55
CA THR A 297 4.03 31.26 2.80
C THR A 297 3.68 29.82 2.50
N ILE A 298 3.96 29.34 1.29
CA ILE A 298 3.82 27.93 0.96
C ILE A 298 5.10 27.21 1.40
N THR A 299 4.96 26.10 2.13
CA THR A 299 6.07 25.21 2.49
C THR A 299 5.61 23.77 2.30
N GLY A 300 6.56 22.85 2.16
CA GLY A 300 6.23 21.44 2.00
C GLY A 300 7.42 20.54 2.29
N GLU A 301 7.11 19.27 2.39
CA GLU A 301 8.04 18.22 2.80
C GLU A 301 7.68 16.88 2.17
N VAL A 302 8.67 16.00 2.08
CA VAL A 302 8.53 14.60 1.68
C VAL A 302 8.69 13.76 2.94
N ILE A 303 7.64 13.02 3.29
CA ILE A 303 7.55 12.12 4.44
C ILE A 303 7.74 10.68 3.96
N ARG A 304 8.58 9.92 4.68
CA ARG A 304 8.82 8.48 4.47
C ARG A 304 8.96 7.79 5.81
N GLY A 305 8.04 6.87 6.12
CA GLY A 305 7.91 6.33 7.47
C GLY A 305 7.87 7.46 8.51
N ASN A 306 8.74 7.41 9.52
CA ASN A 306 8.84 8.45 10.56
C ASN A 306 9.84 9.58 10.25
N THR A 307 10.31 9.68 9.00
CA THR A 307 11.28 10.70 8.58
C THR A 307 10.64 11.69 7.63
N SER A 308 11.05 12.97 7.73
CA SER A 308 10.60 14.01 6.82
C SER A 308 11.76 14.89 6.33
N THR A 309 11.67 15.34 5.08
CA THR A 309 12.65 16.23 4.44
C THR A 309 11.96 17.41 3.77
N LEU A 310 12.41 18.64 4.05
CA LEU A 310 11.85 19.83 3.38
C LEU A 310 12.04 19.77 1.87
N ILE A 311 11.02 20.21 1.13
CA ILE A 311 11.12 20.39 -0.32
C ILE A 311 12.16 21.49 -0.59
N PRO A 312 13.22 21.23 -1.39
CA PRO A 312 14.33 22.16 -1.60
C PRO A 312 14.00 23.27 -2.62
N LEU A 313 12.73 23.59 -2.82
CA LEU A 313 12.25 24.60 -3.77
C LEU A 313 11.92 25.90 -3.04
N THR A 314 12.18 27.03 -3.69
CA THR A 314 11.64 28.32 -3.24
C THR A 314 10.18 28.41 -3.66
N LEU A 315 9.29 28.04 -2.75
CA LEU A 315 7.85 28.16 -2.92
C LEU A 315 7.41 29.61 -2.65
N GLY A 316 6.27 30.02 -3.23
CA GLY A 316 5.80 31.41 -3.18
C GLY A 316 4.83 31.73 -2.05
N SER A 317 4.17 32.88 -2.18
CA SER A 317 3.15 33.32 -1.23
C SER A 317 1.78 32.72 -1.58
N GLY A 318 1.28 31.83 -0.73
CA GLY A 318 -0.10 31.34 -0.74
C GLY A 318 -1.06 32.33 -0.08
N THR A 319 -0.82 33.64 -0.23
CA THR A 319 -1.70 34.67 0.31
C THR A 319 -2.94 34.78 -0.56
N PRO A 320 -4.16 34.88 0.03
CA PRO A 320 -4.39 34.96 1.48
C PRO A 320 -4.34 33.60 2.20
N THR A 321 -4.01 33.62 3.49
CA THR A 321 -3.79 32.44 4.36
C THR A 321 -4.97 31.49 4.44
N ASP A 322 -6.14 31.92 3.98
CA ASP A 322 -7.37 31.14 3.92
C ASP A 322 -7.56 30.42 2.58
N ARG A 323 -6.51 30.31 1.76
CA ARG A 323 -6.56 29.67 0.44
C ARG A 323 -5.51 28.59 0.27
N GLN A 324 -5.86 27.65 -0.61
CA GLN A 324 -4.96 26.64 -1.11
C GLN A 324 -4.24 27.14 -2.36
N GLY A 325 -3.20 27.96 -2.16
CA GLY A 325 -2.36 28.48 -3.26
C GLY A 325 -1.42 27.44 -3.89
N PHE A 326 -1.72 26.14 -3.74
CA PHE A 326 -0.91 25.03 -4.25
C PHE A 326 -1.78 23.81 -4.59
N GLY A 327 -1.22 22.87 -5.35
CA GLY A 327 -1.80 21.55 -5.59
C GLY A 327 -0.71 20.50 -5.62
N VAL A 328 -0.95 19.35 -5.01
CA VAL A 328 -0.01 18.22 -5.02
C VAL A 328 -0.76 16.94 -5.36
N ALA A 329 -0.22 16.17 -6.29
CA ALA A 329 -0.79 14.91 -6.74
C ALA A 329 0.29 14.02 -7.35
N TYR A 330 0.05 12.71 -7.43
CA TYR A 330 0.94 11.75 -8.08
C TYR A 330 0.34 11.24 -9.39
N GLU A 331 1.14 11.18 -10.44
CA GLU A 331 0.84 10.40 -11.64
C GLU A 331 0.61 8.95 -11.22
N GLN A 332 -0.54 8.38 -11.56
CA GLN A 332 -0.94 7.07 -11.03
C GLN A 332 -0.18 5.91 -11.67
N ARG A 333 0.47 6.11 -12.82
CA ARG A 333 1.21 5.06 -13.54
C ARG A 333 2.73 5.21 -13.39
N SER A 334 3.29 6.39 -13.60
CA SER A 334 4.73 6.62 -13.38
C SER A 334 5.09 6.68 -11.89
N GLY A 335 4.16 7.16 -11.06
CA GLY A 335 4.42 7.50 -9.66
C GLY A 335 5.22 8.79 -9.50
N ASP A 336 5.36 9.63 -10.51
CA ASP A 336 5.98 10.96 -10.35
C ASP A 336 4.99 11.92 -9.69
N ALA A 337 5.47 12.72 -8.74
CA ALA A 337 4.65 13.73 -8.09
C ALA A 337 4.68 15.05 -8.89
N MET A 338 3.54 15.71 -8.97
CA MET A 338 3.39 17.07 -9.46
C MET A 338 3.10 17.98 -8.27
N LEU A 339 3.93 19.02 -8.09
CA LEU A 339 3.62 20.15 -7.24
C LEU A 339 3.37 21.38 -8.13
N VAL A 340 2.19 21.98 -8.02
CA VAL A 340 1.86 23.28 -8.61
C VAL A 340 1.67 24.32 -7.51
N TRP A 341 2.11 25.56 -7.71
CA TRP A 341 1.98 26.61 -6.70
C TRP A 341 1.92 28.02 -7.29
N ASN A 342 1.38 28.93 -6.48
CA ASN A 342 1.43 30.37 -6.70
C ASN A 342 2.80 30.93 -6.26
N ASP A 343 3.55 31.57 -7.17
CA ASP A 343 4.78 32.29 -6.80
C ASP A 343 4.56 33.74 -6.34
N GLY A 344 3.30 34.18 -6.29
CA GLY A 344 2.86 35.55 -6.07
C GLY A 344 2.43 36.26 -7.35
N THR A 345 2.74 35.71 -8.53
CA THR A 345 2.33 36.29 -9.83
C THR A 345 1.97 35.22 -10.86
N ASN A 346 2.73 34.13 -10.93
CA ASN A 346 2.63 33.08 -11.92
C ASN A 346 2.21 31.76 -11.28
N LEU A 347 1.64 30.91 -12.14
CA LEU A 347 1.45 29.50 -11.84
C LEU A 347 2.73 28.72 -12.16
N ARG A 348 3.32 28.13 -11.14
CA ARG A 348 4.58 27.37 -11.22
C ARG A 348 4.35 25.89 -10.98
N TYR A 349 5.25 25.05 -11.49
CA TYR A 349 5.25 23.63 -11.20
C TYR A 349 6.65 23.01 -11.13
N SER A 350 6.74 21.84 -10.51
CA SER A 350 7.91 20.96 -10.50
C SER A 350 7.47 19.51 -10.34
N LEU A 351 8.16 18.61 -11.02
CA LEU A 351 7.99 17.16 -10.92
C LEU A 351 8.98 16.55 -9.93
N TYR A 352 8.55 15.52 -9.21
CA TYR A 352 9.35 14.73 -8.28
C TYR A 352 9.30 13.24 -8.63
N ASN A 353 10.46 12.63 -8.88
CA ASN A 353 10.55 11.22 -9.29
C ASN A 353 10.83 10.25 -8.13
N GLY A 354 10.59 10.66 -6.89
CA GLY A 354 10.95 9.89 -5.68
C GLY A 354 12.37 10.12 -5.19
N SER A 355 13.20 10.88 -5.93
CA SER A 355 14.57 11.23 -5.52
C SER A 355 14.85 12.71 -5.66
N THR A 356 14.59 13.29 -6.83
CA THR A 356 14.96 14.66 -7.18
C THR A 356 13.76 15.46 -7.70
N TRP A 357 13.72 16.74 -7.33
CA TRP A 357 12.80 17.71 -7.92
C TRP A 357 13.40 18.32 -9.19
N THR A 358 12.60 18.47 -10.23
CA THR A 358 12.98 19.27 -11.40
C THR A 358 13.12 20.76 -11.05
N ALA A 359 13.81 21.52 -11.89
CA ALA A 359 13.83 22.98 -11.76
C ALA A 359 12.40 23.54 -11.92
N ALA A 360 12.03 24.50 -11.06
CA ALA A 360 10.71 25.12 -11.13
C ALA A 360 10.45 25.77 -12.51
N ALA A 361 9.33 25.42 -13.12
CA ALA A 361 8.90 25.92 -14.43
C ALA A 361 7.59 26.71 -14.33
N THR A 362 7.31 27.58 -15.31
CA THR A 362 6.03 28.33 -15.41
C THR A 362 5.07 27.58 -16.32
N ILE A 363 3.81 27.46 -15.92
CA ILE A 363 2.74 26.96 -16.77
C ILE A 363 2.29 28.07 -17.72
N SER A 364 2.94 28.17 -18.88
CA SER A 364 2.72 29.26 -19.85
C SER A 364 1.31 29.33 -20.46
N GLY A 365 0.55 28.23 -20.43
CA GLY A 365 -0.84 28.20 -20.88
C GLY A 365 -1.80 28.94 -19.95
N TYR A 366 -1.41 29.20 -18.71
CA TYR A 366 -2.21 29.97 -17.76
C TYR A 366 -1.90 31.47 -17.92
N THR A 367 -2.93 32.26 -18.26
CA THR A 367 -2.82 33.71 -18.47
C THR A 367 -3.66 34.53 -17.50
N GLY A 368 -4.21 33.89 -16.45
CA GLY A 368 -4.98 34.55 -15.40
C GLY A 368 -4.13 35.41 -14.47
N ALA A 369 -4.77 36.03 -13.48
CA ALA A 369 -4.07 36.77 -12.42
C ALA A 369 -3.32 35.82 -11.48
N ALA A 370 -2.73 36.32 -10.38
CA ALA A 370 -2.03 35.46 -9.43
C ALA A 370 -2.97 34.36 -8.89
N PRO A 371 -2.67 33.06 -9.05
CA PRO A 371 -3.56 31.97 -8.66
C PRO A 371 -3.74 31.93 -7.14
N GLN A 372 -4.97 31.82 -6.64
CA GLN A 372 -5.27 31.95 -5.21
C GLN A 372 -5.69 30.62 -4.59
N HIS A 373 -6.63 29.93 -5.24
CA HIS A 373 -7.18 28.66 -4.79
C HIS A 373 -7.09 27.65 -5.92
N MET A 374 -6.60 26.45 -5.62
CA MET A 374 -6.38 25.41 -6.63
C MET A 374 -6.74 24.04 -6.11
N GLN A 375 -7.23 23.19 -7.03
CA GLN A 375 -7.35 21.75 -6.82
C GLN A 375 -6.69 21.01 -7.98
N LEU A 376 -5.83 20.06 -7.65
CA LEU A 376 -5.13 19.20 -8.59
C LEU A 376 -5.55 17.75 -8.32
N VAL A 377 -6.02 17.05 -9.35
CA VAL A 377 -6.40 15.64 -9.24
C VAL A 377 -5.74 14.81 -10.32
N SER A 378 -5.29 13.62 -9.94
CA SER A 378 -4.69 12.67 -10.87
C SER A 378 -5.74 11.95 -11.70
N GLN A 379 -5.41 11.70 -12.95
CA GLN A 379 -6.17 10.78 -13.79
C GLN A 379 -6.03 9.35 -13.22
N PRO A 380 -7.15 8.64 -12.98
CA PRO A 380 -7.11 7.25 -12.54
C PRO A 380 -6.31 6.37 -13.51
N ASN A 381 -5.36 5.58 -12.98
CA ASN A 381 -4.52 4.64 -13.73
C ASN A 381 -3.68 5.25 -14.88
N GLY A 382 -3.48 6.57 -14.87
CA GLY A 382 -2.77 7.30 -15.91
C GLY A 382 -1.80 8.34 -15.35
N ASP A 383 -1.07 8.99 -16.26
CA ASP A 383 -0.12 10.06 -15.93
C ASP A 383 -0.73 11.45 -16.11
N GLY A 384 -1.97 11.54 -16.60
CA GLY A 384 -2.67 12.81 -16.75
C GLY A 384 -3.08 13.41 -15.40
N MET A 385 -3.29 14.73 -15.39
CA MET A 385 -3.88 15.44 -14.24
C MET A 385 -4.80 16.55 -14.72
N ALA A 386 -5.79 16.89 -13.89
CA ALA A 386 -6.66 18.03 -14.12
C ALA A 386 -6.47 19.05 -13.00
N LEU A 387 -6.34 20.31 -13.39
CA LEU A 387 -6.15 21.44 -12.49
C LEU A 387 -7.29 22.44 -12.69
N VAL A 388 -7.92 22.85 -11.58
CA VAL A 388 -8.86 23.98 -11.55
C VAL A 388 -8.33 25.05 -10.60
N ILE A 389 -8.48 26.31 -11.00
CA ILE A 389 -7.87 27.47 -10.37
C ILE A 389 -8.92 28.56 -10.23
N SER A 390 -8.95 29.24 -9.10
CA SER A 390 -9.56 30.55 -8.95
C SER A 390 -8.48 31.57 -8.60
N ASP A 391 -8.44 32.68 -9.32
CA ASP A 391 -7.36 33.64 -9.26
C ASP A 391 -7.67 34.88 -8.40
N ALA A 392 -6.75 35.85 -8.38
CA ALA A 392 -6.86 37.06 -7.58
C ALA A 392 -8.05 37.96 -7.96
N ASN A 393 -8.57 37.82 -9.17
CA ASN A 393 -9.78 38.50 -9.63
C ASN A 393 -11.05 37.68 -9.38
N ALA A 394 -10.92 36.48 -8.81
CA ALA A 394 -11.96 35.45 -8.77
C ALA A 394 -12.41 34.98 -10.16
N ASP A 395 -11.50 35.04 -11.15
CA ASP A 395 -11.69 34.37 -12.42
C ASP A 395 -11.31 32.89 -12.27
N ASP A 396 -12.11 32.00 -12.84
CA ASP A 396 -11.93 30.56 -12.74
C ASP A 396 -11.33 30.00 -14.04
N HIS A 397 -10.35 29.11 -13.92
CA HIS A 397 -9.61 28.53 -15.03
C HIS A 397 -9.43 27.03 -14.86
N ALA A 398 -9.27 26.30 -15.96
CA ALA A 398 -8.93 24.88 -15.95
C ALA A 398 -7.83 24.55 -16.95
N LEU A 399 -6.97 23.60 -16.60
CA LEU A 399 -5.87 23.10 -17.43
C LEU A 399 -5.74 21.58 -17.27
N ILE A 400 -5.18 20.93 -18.30
CA ILE A 400 -4.88 19.49 -18.29
C ILE A 400 -3.38 19.30 -18.43
N TRP A 401 -2.84 18.43 -17.60
CA TRP A 401 -1.55 17.79 -17.81
C TRP A 401 -1.78 16.47 -18.52
N ASP A 402 -1.13 16.23 -19.66
CA ASP A 402 -1.32 15.02 -20.48
C ASP A 402 -0.33 13.88 -20.16
N GLY A 403 0.46 14.02 -19.08
CA GLY A 403 1.58 13.14 -18.76
C GLY A 403 2.94 13.67 -19.24
N ASN A 404 2.97 14.73 -20.06
CA ASN A 404 4.21 15.31 -20.59
C ASN A 404 4.24 16.84 -20.54
N ALA A 405 3.10 17.50 -20.77
CA ALA A 405 3.01 18.94 -20.82
C ALA A 405 1.66 19.46 -20.32
N TRP A 406 1.67 20.68 -19.80
CA TRP A 406 0.45 21.43 -19.49
C TRP A 406 -0.15 22.01 -20.78
N GLY A 407 -1.44 21.81 -20.96
CA GLY A 407 -2.21 22.30 -22.12
C GLY A 407 -3.70 22.45 -21.79
N GLN A 408 -4.50 22.61 -22.84
CA GLN A 408 -5.97 22.70 -22.75
C GLN A 408 -6.45 23.77 -21.76
N ALA A 409 -5.72 24.88 -21.66
CA ALA A 409 -6.08 25.98 -20.78
C ALA A 409 -7.36 26.66 -21.26
N ILE A 410 -8.33 26.81 -20.36
CA ILE A 410 -9.59 27.51 -20.62
C ILE A 410 -9.96 28.40 -19.43
N THR A 411 -10.61 29.53 -19.73
CA THR A 411 -11.31 30.34 -18.73
C THR A 411 -12.74 29.83 -18.61
N LEU A 412 -13.14 29.49 -17.39
CA LEU A 412 -14.44 28.93 -17.03
C LEU A 412 -15.44 30.05 -16.72
N ASP A 413 -15.04 31.00 -15.89
CA ASP A 413 -15.85 32.14 -15.48
C ASP A 413 -14.99 33.38 -15.25
N THR A 414 -15.55 34.55 -15.53
CA THR A 414 -14.95 35.87 -15.24
C THR A 414 -15.94 36.81 -14.56
N SER A 415 -16.99 36.25 -13.97
CA SER A 415 -18.05 37.03 -13.31
C SER A 415 -17.75 37.25 -11.83
N GLY A 416 -16.77 36.52 -11.27
CA GLY A 416 -16.32 36.63 -9.89
C GLY A 416 -16.08 38.07 -9.47
N THR A 417 -16.61 38.43 -8.30
CA THR A 417 -16.45 39.79 -7.73
C THR A 417 -16.12 39.77 -6.24
N SER A 418 -16.06 38.58 -5.63
CA SER A 418 -15.98 38.41 -4.18
C SER A 418 -15.04 37.27 -3.79
N ALA A 419 -14.39 37.41 -2.64
CA ALA A 419 -13.66 36.33 -1.98
C ALA A 419 -14.54 35.08 -1.73
N THR A 420 -15.86 35.19 -1.72
CA THR A 420 -16.74 34.02 -1.58
C THR A 420 -16.78 33.09 -2.80
N ASP A 421 -16.32 33.57 -3.96
CA ASP A 421 -16.43 32.83 -5.23
C ASP A 421 -15.22 31.90 -5.41
N GLN A 422 -14.08 32.26 -4.80
CA GLN A 422 -12.78 31.59 -4.94
C GLN A 422 -12.70 30.16 -4.37
N THR A 423 -13.72 29.67 -3.65
CA THR A 423 -13.78 28.30 -3.09
C THR A 423 -14.90 27.45 -3.68
N SER A 424 -15.62 27.99 -4.67
CA SER A 424 -16.72 27.29 -5.35
C SER A 424 -16.26 26.66 -6.65
N ILE A 425 -15.05 26.09 -6.66
CA ILE A 425 -14.49 25.32 -7.76
C ILE A 425 -14.15 23.91 -7.27
N ALA A 426 -14.34 22.91 -8.13
CA ALA A 426 -13.93 21.55 -7.84
C ALA A 426 -13.61 20.78 -9.12
N VAL A 427 -12.73 19.77 -9.01
CA VAL A 427 -12.34 18.92 -10.14
C VAL A 427 -12.31 17.45 -9.72
N ALA A 428 -12.74 16.56 -10.61
CA ALA A 428 -12.69 15.11 -10.42
C ALA A 428 -12.58 14.39 -11.77
N TYR A 429 -12.14 13.14 -11.75
CA TYR A 429 -12.17 12.27 -12.93
C TYR A 429 -13.31 11.26 -12.83
N GLU A 430 -13.92 10.90 -13.95
CA GLU A 430 -14.70 9.67 -14.07
C GLU A 430 -13.71 8.47 -14.08
N ALA A 431 -13.88 7.49 -13.17
CA ALA A 431 -12.86 6.46 -12.97
C ALA A 431 -12.69 5.48 -14.13
N LYS A 432 -13.76 5.18 -14.89
CA LYS A 432 -13.69 4.20 -15.99
C LYS A 432 -13.41 4.83 -17.35
N SER A 433 -13.98 6.00 -17.64
CA SER A 433 -13.73 6.72 -18.90
C SER A 433 -12.43 7.52 -18.87
N GLY A 434 -11.97 7.95 -17.70
CA GLY A 434 -10.83 8.85 -17.56
C GLY A 434 -11.12 10.28 -18.01
N HIS A 435 -12.39 10.66 -18.16
CA HIS A 435 -12.79 12.04 -18.45
C HIS A 435 -12.66 12.92 -17.21
N ALA A 436 -12.12 14.13 -17.36
CA ALA A 436 -12.06 15.09 -16.26
C ALA A 436 -13.34 15.94 -16.24
N MET A 437 -13.84 16.26 -15.06
CA MET A 437 -14.93 17.20 -14.87
C MET A 437 -14.45 18.34 -13.97
N VAL A 438 -14.70 19.57 -14.41
CA VAL A 438 -14.58 20.77 -13.58
C VAL A 438 -15.96 21.33 -13.30
N ALA A 439 -16.23 21.64 -12.04
CA ALA A 439 -17.45 22.30 -11.59
C ALA A 439 -17.09 23.64 -10.94
N TYR A 440 -17.89 24.67 -11.22
CA TYR A 440 -17.65 26.04 -10.79
C TYR A 440 -18.96 26.80 -10.59
N ALA A 441 -18.94 27.83 -9.76
CA ALA A 441 -20.06 28.74 -9.56
C ALA A 441 -19.84 30.07 -10.30
N LYS A 442 -20.90 30.87 -10.42
CA LYS A 442 -20.85 32.22 -11.00
C LYS A 442 -21.39 33.24 -10.02
N ALA A 443 -20.85 34.46 -10.06
CA ALA A 443 -21.27 35.51 -9.15
C ALA A 443 -22.76 35.84 -9.35
N ALA A 444 -23.47 35.97 -8.23
CA ALA A 444 -24.92 36.21 -8.20
C ALA A 444 -25.80 35.17 -8.93
N ASP A 445 -25.26 33.98 -9.24
CA ASP A 445 -26.02 32.86 -9.78
C ASP A 445 -26.18 31.76 -8.71
N ALA A 446 -27.36 31.14 -8.67
CA ALA A 446 -27.64 30.00 -7.80
C ALA A 446 -27.26 28.65 -8.46
N ASN A 447 -26.89 28.64 -9.74
CA ASN A 447 -26.48 27.44 -10.45
C ASN A 447 -25.02 27.07 -10.17
N VAL A 448 -24.74 25.78 -10.23
CA VAL A 448 -23.39 25.25 -10.43
C VAL A 448 -23.27 24.88 -11.90
N TYR A 449 -22.17 25.28 -12.52
CA TYR A 449 -21.82 24.99 -13.89
C TYR A 449 -20.73 23.94 -13.93
N PHE A 450 -20.66 23.19 -15.02
CA PHE A 450 -19.59 22.23 -15.24
C PHE A 450 -19.22 22.11 -16.70
N ARG A 451 -18.01 21.60 -16.93
CA ARG A 451 -17.51 21.16 -18.23
C ARG A 451 -16.80 19.82 -18.06
N VAL A 452 -16.85 19.00 -19.10
CA VAL A 452 -16.17 17.70 -19.16
C VAL A 452 -15.08 17.76 -20.22
N PHE A 453 -13.87 17.35 -19.86
CA PHE A 453 -12.78 17.06 -20.78
C PHE A 453 -12.83 15.58 -21.15
N ASP A 454 -13.04 15.30 -22.44
CA ASP A 454 -13.24 13.94 -22.95
C ASP A 454 -11.93 13.17 -23.22
N GLY A 455 -10.79 13.71 -22.78
CA GLY A 455 -9.46 13.21 -23.12
C GLY A 455 -8.81 13.94 -24.30
N SER A 456 -9.57 14.75 -25.04
CA SER A 456 -9.08 15.52 -26.19
C SER A 456 -9.44 17.00 -26.15
N SER A 457 -10.66 17.34 -25.71
CA SER A 457 -11.17 18.71 -25.70
C SER A 457 -12.19 18.94 -24.59
N TRP A 458 -12.37 20.20 -24.22
CA TRP A 458 -13.41 20.61 -23.29
C TRP A 458 -14.77 20.71 -23.98
N GLY A 459 -15.77 20.06 -23.41
CA GLY A 459 -17.16 20.21 -23.79
C GLY A 459 -17.73 21.60 -23.50
N ALA A 460 -18.97 21.80 -23.96
CA ALA A 460 -19.73 23.01 -23.67
C ALA A 460 -20.06 23.14 -22.18
N GLU A 461 -20.12 24.38 -21.70
CA GLU A 461 -20.63 24.68 -20.36
C GLU A 461 -22.08 24.20 -20.23
N THR A 462 -22.36 23.49 -19.14
CA THR A 462 -23.71 23.02 -18.80
C THR A 462 -24.00 23.30 -17.34
N ALA A 463 -25.25 23.60 -16.98
CA ALA A 463 -25.66 23.72 -15.59
C ALA A 463 -25.87 22.31 -14.97
N ALA A 464 -25.29 22.06 -13.80
CA ALA A 464 -25.52 20.83 -13.02
C ALA A 464 -26.94 20.76 -12.42
N GLY A 465 -27.69 21.85 -12.50
CA GLY A 465 -29.08 21.96 -12.06
C GLY A 465 -29.32 23.29 -11.33
N SER A 466 -30.60 23.64 -11.17
CA SER A 466 -30.98 24.83 -10.40
C SER A 466 -30.94 24.54 -8.91
N TYR A 467 -30.08 25.24 -8.18
CA TYR A 467 -30.09 25.23 -6.73
C TYR A 467 -30.93 26.36 -6.15
N ALA A 468 -32.09 26.67 -6.74
CA ALA A 468 -32.94 27.81 -6.32
C ALA A 468 -33.38 27.82 -4.84
N GLU A 469 -33.41 26.67 -4.16
CA GLU A 469 -33.62 26.60 -2.70
C GLU A 469 -32.41 27.12 -1.90
N ALA A 470 -31.23 27.08 -2.53
CA ALA A 470 -30.00 27.65 -2.08
C ALA A 470 -29.79 29.04 -2.72
N ALA A 471 -29.18 29.93 -1.97
CA ALA A 471 -28.59 31.13 -2.56
C ALA A 471 -27.14 30.83 -2.98
N ALA A 472 -26.38 31.84 -3.42
CA ALA A 472 -25.12 31.65 -4.14
C ALA A 472 -24.22 30.53 -3.55
N PRO A 473 -23.70 29.61 -4.38
CA PRO A 473 -22.68 28.63 -3.97
C PRO A 473 -21.50 29.29 -3.25
N LYS A 474 -20.91 28.57 -2.30
CA LYS A 474 -19.78 29.05 -1.48
C LYS A 474 -18.66 28.04 -1.32
N TRP A 475 -18.99 26.75 -1.36
CA TRP A 475 -18.01 25.67 -1.31
C TRP A 475 -18.46 24.49 -2.16
N LEU A 476 -17.56 23.95 -2.98
CA LEU A 476 -17.78 22.73 -3.76
C LEU A 476 -16.77 21.65 -3.37
N THR A 477 -17.23 20.40 -3.43
CA THR A 477 -16.37 19.22 -3.39
C THR A 477 -16.93 18.15 -4.30
N LEU A 478 -16.04 17.44 -4.98
CA LEU A 478 -16.38 16.32 -5.86
C LEU A 478 -15.68 15.05 -5.36
N ALA A 479 -16.34 13.91 -5.52
CA ALA A 479 -15.75 12.60 -5.28
C ALA A 479 -16.03 11.65 -6.42
N THR A 480 -14.99 10.93 -6.83
CA THR A 480 -15.02 9.91 -7.87
C THR A 480 -15.45 8.57 -7.28
N ASP A 481 -16.35 7.87 -7.95
CA ASP A 481 -16.63 6.45 -7.68
C ASP A 481 -15.59 5.58 -8.42
N ALA A 482 -14.70 4.92 -7.69
CA ALA A 482 -13.65 4.07 -8.27
C ALA A 482 -14.21 2.90 -9.12
N THR A 483 -15.47 2.51 -8.88
CA THR A 483 -16.12 1.38 -9.56
C THR A 483 -16.87 1.79 -10.83
N SER A 484 -17.09 3.08 -11.08
CA SER A 484 -17.95 3.55 -12.17
C SER A 484 -17.54 4.93 -12.73
N ASN A 485 -18.42 5.54 -13.54
CA ASN A 485 -18.26 6.92 -14.02
C ASN A 485 -19.13 7.90 -13.20
N ARG A 486 -19.55 7.52 -11.99
CA ARG A 486 -20.28 8.42 -11.11
C ARG A 486 -19.33 9.41 -10.43
N ILE A 487 -19.82 10.64 -10.30
CA ILE A 487 -19.17 11.69 -9.51
C ILE A 487 -20.22 12.23 -8.54
N ALA A 488 -19.92 12.25 -7.25
CA ALA A 488 -20.76 12.90 -6.26
C ALA A 488 -20.33 14.34 -6.09
N MET A 489 -21.29 15.22 -5.81
CA MET A 489 -21.03 16.61 -5.44
C MET A 489 -21.64 16.92 -4.08
N GLY A 490 -20.83 17.54 -3.23
CA GLY A 490 -21.28 18.23 -2.03
C GLY A 490 -21.18 19.74 -2.23
N LEU A 491 -22.23 20.47 -1.85
CA LEU A 491 -22.32 21.92 -2.01
C LEU A 491 -22.73 22.57 -0.69
N THR A 492 -21.97 23.58 -0.28
CA THR A 492 -22.40 24.58 0.70
C THR A 492 -22.77 25.86 -0.05
N SER A 493 -23.91 26.43 0.32
CA SER A 493 -24.51 27.56 -0.39
C SER A 493 -25.25 28.43 0.61
N SER A 494 -25.36 29.75 0.39
CA SER A 494 -25.81 30.66 1.45
C SER A 494 -26.72 31.76 0.96
N SER A 495 -27.81 32.01 1.69
CA SER A 495 -28.66 33.19 1.55
C SER A 495 -28.29 34.25 2.57
N ALA A 496 -29.03 35.36 2.59
CA ALA A 496 -28.84 36.40 3.59
C ALA A 496 -29.10 35.91 5.04
N THR A 497 -29.81 34.79 5.23
CA THR A 497 -30.24 34.33 6.56
C THR A 497 -29.95 32.87 6.88
N GLN A 498 -29.60 32.04 5.89
CA GLN A 498 -29.44 30.59 6.04
C GLN A 498 -28.33 30.03 5.16
N THR A 499 -27.71 28.94 5.60
CA THR A 499 -26.80 28.13 4.80
C THR A 499 -27.50 26.82 4.43
N PHE A 500 -27.23 26.30 3.24
CA PHE A 500 -27.81 25.07 2.73
C PHE A 500 -26.68 24.12 2.34
N THR A 501 -26.84 22.86 2.74
CA THR A 501 -26.04 21.75 2.24
C THR A 501 -26.84 20.98 1.22
N SER A 502 -26.27 20.75 0.05
CA SER A 502 -26.90 19.94 -1.00
C SER A 502 -25.95 18.86 -1.50
N PHE A 503 -26.52 17.73 -1.91
CA PHE A 503 -25.81 16.63 -2.54
C PHE A 503 -26.47 16.28 -3.86
N SER A 504 -25.67 15.94 -4.87
CA SER A 504 -26.13 15.44 -6.16
C SER A 504 -25.13 14.43 -6.73
N VAL A 505 -25.58 13.59 -7.66
CA VAL A 505 -24.73 12.58 -8.29
C VAL A 505 -24.82 12.71 -9.80
N TRP A 506 -23.66 12.79 -10.44
CA TRP A 506 -23.48 12.69 -11.88
C TRP A 506 -23.54 11.23 -12.31
N ASN A 507 -24.18 11.00 -13.47
CA ASN A 507 -24.15 9.72 -14.17
C ASN A 507 -24.72 8.55 -13.36
N GLN A 508 -25.71 8.83 -12.51
CA GLN A 508 -26.40 7.79 -11.77
C GLN A 508 -27.14 6.86 -12.76
N GLY A 509 -26.85 5.56 -12.70
CA GLY A 509 -27.42 4.58 -13.62
C GLY A 509 -26.98 4.75 -15.09
N GLY A 510 -25.87 5.46 -15.35
CA GLY A 510 -25.33 5.62 -16.71
C GLY A 510 -25.96 6.76 -17.53
N SER A 511 -26.66 7.71 -16.88
CA SER A 511 -27.44 8.74 -17.56
C SER A 511 -26.63 9.86 -18.23
N GLN A 512 -25.35 10.04 -17.88
CA GLN A 512 -24.56 11.22 -18.23
C GLN A 512 -25.26 12.55 -17.89
N THR A 513 -25.96 12.59 -16.76
CA THR A 513 -26.61 13.79 -16.23
C THR A 513 -26.42 13.90 -14.72
N TRP A 514 -26.52 15.11 -14.19
CA TRP A 514 -26.68 15.32 -12.75
C TRP A 514 -28.10 14.94 -12.31
N GLY A 515 -28.20 14.22 -11.20
CA GLY A 515 -29.45 13.74 -10.62
C GLY A 515 -29.33 13.49 -9.12
N ASN A 516 -30.31 12.77 -8.56
CA ASN A 516 -30.33 12.34 -7.17
C ASN A 516 -30.07 13.48 -6.18
N ARG A 517 -30.71 14.63 -6.43
CA ARG A 517 -30.51 15.81 -5.61
C ARG A 517 -31.22 15.66 -4.26
N THR A 518 -30.54 16.05 -3.18
CA THR A 518 -31.16 16.33 -1.88
C THR A 518 -30.56 17.60 -1.28
N ALA A 519 -31.35 18.36 -0.52
CA ALA A 519 -30.92 19.56 0.18
C ALA A 519 -31.36 19.54 1.66
N VAL A 520 -30.57 20.19 2.52
CA VAL A 520 -30.85 20.36 3.95
C VAL A 520 -30.53 21.81 4.33
N ALA A 521 -31.51 22.51 4.90
CA ALA A 521 -31.32 23.87 5.43
C ALA A 521 -30.67 23.83 6.82
N ILE A 522 -29.68 24.69 7.05
CA ILE A 522 -28.92 24.78 8.29
C ILE A 522 -28.82 26.25 8.70
N GLN A 523 -29.18 26.55 9.96
CA GLN A 523 -28.98 27.89 10.51
C GLN A 523 -27.55 28.01 11.04
N ASN A 524 -26.77 28.94 10.48
CA ASN A 524 -25.45 29.35 10.97
C ASN A 524 -24.33 28.29 10.93
N THR A 525 -23.86 27.94 9.73
CA THR A 525 -22.49 27.44 9.50
C THR A 525 -21.68 28.50 8.75
N THR A 526 -20.36 28.44 8.83
CA THR A 526 -19.47 29.34 8.08
C THR A 526 -19.53 29.02 6.59
N THR A 527 -19.81 30.04 5.78
CA THR A 527 -20.15 29.84 4.36
C THR A 527 -18.94 29.50 3.50
N ASN A 528 -17.75 30.01 3.84
CA ASN A 528 -16.52 29.84 3.06
C ASN A 528 -15.60 28.75 3.64
N ALA A 529 -16.17 27.74 4.29
CA ALA A 529 -15.41 26.69 4.93
C ALA A 529 -15.81 25.30 4.40
N PRO A 530 -14.88 24.32 4.32
CA PRO A 530 -15.15 22.96 3.85
C PRO A 530 -15.96 22.16 4.87
N THR A 531 -17.20 22.57 5.13
CA THR A 531 -18.09 21.94 6.12
C THR A 531 -18.98 20.86 5.51
N VAL A 532 -18.73 20.50 4.25
CA VAL A 532 -19.40 19.43 3.50
C VAL A 532 -18.34 18.57 2.82
N ALA A 533 -18.51 17.25 2.88
CA ALA A 533 -17.64 16.28 2.22
C ALA A 533 -18.48 15.13 1.64
N VAL A 534 -18.03 14.59 0.51
CA VAL A 534 -18.58 13.38 -0.13
C VAL A 534 -17.45 12.41 -0.44
N ALA A 535 -17.72 11.11 -0.35
CA ALA A 535 -16.76 10.06 -0.70
C ALA A 535 -17.52 8.77 -1.04
N TYR A 536 -16.98 7.98 -1.96
CA TYR A 536 -17.49 6.65 -2.26
C TYR A 536 -16.70 5.59 -1.50
N GLU A 537 -17.37 4.55 -1.03
CA GLU A 537 -16.72 3.30 -0.65
C GLU A 537 -16.14 2.65 -1.92
N SER A 538 -14.85 2.32 -1.91
CA SER A 538 -14.15 1.97 -3.16
C SER A 538 -14.50 0.58 -3.70
N LYS A 539 -15.06 -0.34 -2.89
CA LYS A 539 -15.50 -1.67 -3.38
C LYS A 539 -17.00 -1.74 -3.64
N SER A 540 -17.83 -1.21 -2.76
CA SER A 540 -19.29 -1.25 -2.92
C SER A 540 -19.82 -0.20 -3.89
N GLY A 541 -19.12 0.94 -4.02
CA GLY A 541 -19.62 2.12 -4.71
C GLY A 541 -20.75 2.83 -3.96
N ASP A 542 -20.97 2.54 -2.68
CA ASP A 542 -21.94 3.27 -1.87
C ASP A 542 -21.39 4.66 -1.53
N LEU A 543 -22.23 5.68 -1.62
CA LEU A 543 -21.85 7.07 -1.38
C LEU A 543 -22.12 7.46 0.06
N LEU A 544 -21.10 8.03 0.71
CA LEU A 544 -21.17 8.66 2.01
C LEU A 544 -21.09 10.18 1.86
N ALA A 545 -22.07 10.89 2.42
CA ALA A 545 -22.17 12.34 2.37
C ALA A 545 -22.27 12.90 3.79
N VAL A 546 -21.28 13.68 4.22
CA VAL A 546 -21.14 14.19 5.60
C VAL A 546 -21.12 15.71 5.59
N TYR A 547 -21.76 16.31 6.59
CA TYR A 547 -21.78 17.75 6.76
C TYR A 547 -21.82 18.18 8.23
N GLY A 548 -21.28 19.37 8.49
CA GLY A 548 -21.36 20.05 9.76
C GLY A 548 -22.65 20.86 9.91
N ASN A 549 -23.09 21.06 11.14
CA ASN A 549 -24.12 22.04 11.51
C ASN A 549 -23.70 22.73 12.82
N THR A 550 -24.62 23.40 13.51
CA THR A 550 -24.35 24.00 14.83
C THR A 550 -24.23 22.98 15.97
N SER A 551 -24.43 21.68 15.71
CA SER A 551 -24.26 20.60 16.68
C SER A 551 -22.78 20.27 16.88
N VAL A 552 -22.51 19.52 17.94
CA VAL A 552 -21.19 18.93 18.22
C VAL A 552 -20.93 17.66 17.40
N SER A 553 -21.98 17.04 16.85
CA SER A 553 -21.88 15.87 15.97
C SER A 553 -22.09 16.26 14.52
N THR A 554 -21.32 15.64 13.62
CA THR A 554 -21.59 15.69 12.19
C THR A 554 -22.94 15.05 11.88
N GLN A 555 -23.49 15.38 10.72
CA GLN A 555 -24.67 14.75 10.15
C GLN A 555 -24.25 14.05 8.86
N TYR A 556 -24.89 12.93 8.54
CA TYR A 556 -24.57 12.23 7.31
C TYR A 556 -25.79 11.57 6.67
N ARG A 557 -25.62 11.25 5.39
CA ARG A 557 -26.52 10.41 4.61
C ARG A 557 -25.70 9.43 3.78
N THR A 558 -26.30 8.30 3.48
CA THR A 558 -25.75 7.33 2.53
C THR A 558 -26.65 7.23 1.29
N LEU A 559 -26.05 6.87 0.16
CA LEU A 559 -26.76 6.56 -1.08
C LEU A 559 -26.16 5.28 -1.64
N GLY A 560 -26.89 4.18 -1.47
CA GLY A 560 -26.47 2.88 -1.99
C GLY A 560 -26.88 2.66 -3.44
N SER A 561 -26.64 1.44 -3.94
CA SER A 561 -26.97 0.98 -5.29
C SER A 561 -28.44 1.20 -5.72
N THR A 562 -29.39 1.28 -4.79
CA THR A 562 -30.82 1.56 -5.09
C THR A 562 -31.07 2.99 -5.58
N GLY A 563 -30.09 3.89 -5.45
CA GLY A 563 -30.22 5.27 -5.89
C GLY A 563 -31.16 6.11 -5.03
N VAL A 564 -31.46 5.68 -3.79
CA VAL A 564 -32.29 6.44 -2.84
C VAL A 564 -31.47 6.86 -1.63
N TRP A 565 -31.49 8.15 -1.31
CA TRP A 565 -30.80 8.68 -0.12
C TRP A 565 -31.42 8.13 1.16
N SER A 566 -30.57 7.80 2.14
CA SER A 566 -31.01 7.52 3.49
C SER A 566 -31.69 8.73 4.14
N ALA A 567 -32.42 8.49 5.23
CA ALA A 567 -32.74 9.56 6.17
C ALA A 567 -31.46 10.21 6.71
N VAL A 568 -31.56 11.42 7.25
CA VAL A 568 -30.43 12.07 7.94
C VAL A 568 -30.08 11.26 9.19
N GLN A 569 -28.80 10.98 9.39
CA GLN A 569 -28.27 10.23 10.51
C GLN A 569 -27.25 11.07 11.29
N THR A 570 -27.10 10.78 12.57
CA THR A 570 -26.10 11.43 13.44
C THR A 570 -24.76 10.72 13.30
N GLY A 571 -23.75 11.46 12.83
CA GLY A 571 -22.39 10.97 12.67
C GLY A 571 -21.52 11.16 13.93
N PRO A 572 -20.20 11.01 13.78
CA PRO A 572 -19.26 11.12 14.90
C PRO A 572 -19.29 12.48 15.60
N ASN A 573 -19.02 12.48 16.91
CA ASN A 573 -19.01 13.67 17.76
C ASN A 573 -17.62 14.35 17.77
N ALA A 574 -17.54 15.54 17.17
CA ALA A 574 -16.32 16.34 17.11
C ALA A 574 -16.04 17.15 18.39
N SER A 575 -16.99 17.16 19.34
CA SER A 575 -16.93 17.93 20.59
C SER A 575 -16.86 19.45 20.39
N GLY A 576 -17.42 19.96 19.28
CA GLY A 576 -17.50 21.37 18.95
C GLY A 576 -18.15 21.60 17.59
N SER A 577 -18.48 22.85 17.27
CA SER A 577 -19.01 23.21 15.94
C SER A 577 -17.96 22.95 14.87
N ILE A 578 -18.39 22.39 13.74
CA ILE A 578 -17.51 22.00 12.65
C ILE A 578 -16.99 23.22 11.90
N GLY A 579 -15.66 23.33 11.79
CA GLY A 579 -14.96 24.33 11.01
C GLY A 579 -14.49 23.80 9.65
N ALA A 580 -14.03 22.54 9.60
CA ALA A 580 -13.61 21.89 8.36
C ALA A 580 -13.78 20.35 8.45
N LEU A 581 -14.15 19.74 7.34
CA LEU A 581 -14.29 18.30 7.14
C LEU A 581 -13.50 17.87 5.90
N ARG A 582 -12.96 16.65 5.94
CA ARG A 582 -12.50 15.92 4.76
C ARG A 582 -12.91 14.46 4.88
N LEU A 583 -13.34 13.88 3.76
CA LEU A 583 -13.47 12.44 3.61
C LEU A 583 -12.38 11.95 2.65
N SER A 584 -11.74 10.85 3.02
CA SER A 584 -10.79 10.15 2.17
C SER A 584 -11.27 8.71 2.04
N SER A 585 -11.35 8.19 0.81
CA SER A 585 -11.71 6.80 0.57
C SER A 585 -10.47 5.91 0.58
N ASP A 586 -10.56 4.75 1.24
CA ASP A 586 -9.56 3.70 1.09
C ASP A 586 -9.66 3.12 -0.34
N PRO A 587 -8.61 3.14 -1.16
CA PRO A 587 -8.67 2.59 -2.51
C PRO A 587 -8.91 1.05 -2.55
N THR A 588 -8.65 0.35 -1.44
CA THR A 588 -8.64 -1.11 -1.36
C THR A 588 -9.79 -1.71 -0.55
N THR A 589 -10.53 -0.91 0.22
CA THR A 589 -11.65 -1.40 1.06
C THR A 589 -12.89 -0.52 0.94
N ASN A 590 -13.91 -0.79 1.76
CA ASN A 590 -15.06 0.11 1.95
C ASN A 590 -14.82 1.12 3.08
N SER A 591 -13.60 1.22 3.60
CA SER A 591 -13.25 2.20 4.61
C SER A 591 -13.26 3.62 4.03
N VAL A 592 -13.81 4.56 4.80
CA VAL A 592 -13.73 5.99 4.50
C VAL A 592 -13.33 6.73 5.76
N MET A 593 -12.20 7.42 5.72
CA MET A 593 -11.72 8.22 6.84
C MET A 593 -12.38 9.59 6.85
N LEU A 594 -12.95 9.97 8.00
CA LEU A 594 -13.48 11.31 8.26
C LEU A 594 -12.53 12.07 9.19
N GLY A 595 -11.94 13.15 8.68
CA GLY A 595 -11.26 14.15 9.50
C GLY A 595 -12.20 15.30 9.86
N MET A 596 -12.26 15.66 11.13
CA MET A 596 -13.13 16.70 11.67
C MET A 596 -12.31 17.72 12.46
N GLN A 597 -12.24 18.94 11.94
CA GLN A 597 -11.70 20.09 12.66
C GLN A 597 -12.85 20.98 13.12
N THR A 598 -12.88 21.30 14.42
CA THR A 598 -13.85 22.23 14.98
C THR A 598 -13.43 23.69 14.77
N THR A 599 -14.35 24.64 14.92
CA THR A 599 -14.03 26.08 14.89
C THR A 599 -13.09 26.53 16.00
N GLY A 600 -12.93 25.71 17.05
CA GLY A 600 -11.93 25.89 18.11
C GLY A 600 -10.56 25.26 17.81
N GLY A 601 -10.38 24.66 16.62
CA GLY A 601 -9.13 24.03 16.20
C GLY A 601 -8.96 22.58 16.65
N ARG A 602 -9.86 22.02 17.47
CA ARG A 602 -9.78 20.59 17.85
C ARG A 602 -9.91 19.71 16.62
N LEU A 603 -8.96 18.80 16.40
CA LEU A 603 -8.94 17.84 15.29
C LEU A 603 -9.15 16.42 15.80
N SER A 604 -10.05 15.70 15.14
CA SER A 604 -10.27 14.28 15.38
C SER A 604 -10.58 13.52 14.09
N PHE A 605 -10.18 12.25 14.04
CA PHE A 605 -10.43 11.34 12.94
C PHE A 605 -11.39 10.23 13.36
N SER A 606 -12.21 9.73 12.45
CA SER A 606 -13.14 8.61 12.67
C SER A 606 -13.26 7.81 11.38
N ASP A 607 -13.16 6.49 11.49
CA ASP A 607 -13.22 5.58 10.35
C ASP A 607 -14.67 5.11 10.13
N TRP A 608 -15.16 5.19 8.90
CA TRP A 608 -16.36 4.49 8.48
C TRP A 608 -15.96 3.12 7.95
N THR A 609 -16.41 2.04 8.58
CA THR A 609 -15.98 0.67 8.25
C THR A 609 -16.68 0.06 7.02
N GLY A 610 -17.49 0.84 6.30
CA GLY A 610 -18.47 0.34 5.32
C GLY A 610 -19.84 0.06 5.92
N ALA A 611 -19.99 0.17 7.25
CA ALA A 611 -21.25 -0.09 7.94
C ALA A 611 -21.49 0.82 9.15
N ALA A 612 -20.43 1.21 9.86
CA ALA A 612 -20.54 2.02 11.06
C ALA A 612 -19.32 2.92 11.25
N TRP A 613 -19.48 3.97 12.05
CA TRP A 613 -18.39 4.84 12.47
C TRP A 613 -17.65 4.28 13.69
N THR A 614 -16.33 4.37 13.68
CA THR A 614 -15.51 4.15 14.88
C THR A 614 -15.54 5.35 15.82
N THR A 615 -15.11 5.15 17.06
CA THR A 615 -14.99 6.23 18.04
C THR A 615 -13.98 7.28 17.55
N PRO A 616 -14.31 8.59 17.60
CA PRO A 616 -13.38 9.65 17.22
C PRO A 616 -12.07 9.61 18.02
N VAL A 617 -10.95 9.59 17.30
CA VAL A 617 -9.61 9.68 17.85
C VAL A 617 -9.11 11.10 17.71
N VAL A 618 -8.66 11.70 18.81
CA VAL A 618 -8.22 13.11 18.85
C VAL A 618 -6.76 13.19 18.45
N ALA A 619 -6.47 13.93 17.38
CA ALA A 619 -5.10 14.15 16.94
C ALA A 619 -4.47 15.35 17.67
N THR A 620 -5.20 16.45 17.81
CA THR A 620 -4.78 17.59 18.61
C THR A 620 -5.98 18.35 19.18
N SER A 621 -5.74 19.05 20.29
CA SER A 621 -6.72 19.94 20.91
C SER A 621 -6.87 21.27 20.16
N ASN A 622 -5.87 21.69 19.38
CA ASN A 622 -5.90 22.93 18.63
C ASN A 622 -4.90 22.91 17.46
N THR A 623 -5.39 22.93 16.22
CA THR A 623 -4.54 23.02 15.02
C THR A 623 -4.00 24.42 14.75
N GLY A 624 -4.52 25.44 15.43
CA GLY A 624 -4.21 26.85 15.15
C GLY A 624 -5.07 27.43 14.02
N SER A 625 -5.96 26.65 13.42
CA SER A 625 -6.94 27.11 12.44
C SER A 625 -8.38 26.83 12.87
N SER A 626 -9.29 27.74 12.49
CA SER A 626 -10.72 27.63 12.76
C SER A 626 -11.53 27.19 11.53
N LEU A 627 -11.19 27.67 10.33
CA LEU A 627 -12.03 27.52 9.13
C LEU A 627 -11.30 26.92 7.93
N THR A 628 -9.98 26.85 7.99
CA THR A 628 -9.17 26.27 6.91
C THR A 628 -8.70 24.89 7.35
N PRO A 629 -8.70 23.89 6.47
CA PRO A 629 -8.34 22.53 6.83
C PRO A 629 -6.82 22.45 7.07
N ALA A 630 -6.40 22.61 8.33
CA ALA A 630 -5.01 22.49 8.76
C ALA A 630 -4.61 21.02 8.98
N PHE A 631 -5.20 20.11 8.21
CA PHE A 631 -5.00 18.68 8.28
C PHE A 631 -5.27 18.04 6.93
N SER A 632 -4.68 16.87 6.73
CA SER A 632 -4.93 15.99 5.60
C SER A 632 -4.82 14.54 6.04
N TRP A 633 -5.45 13.66 5.26
CA TRP A 633 -5.39 12.22 5.44
C TRP A 633 -5.15 11.56 4.10
N THR A 634 -4.21 10.62 4.07
CA THR A 634 -3.92 9.78 2.92
C THR A 634 -3.90 8.33 3.34
N PHE A 635 -4.65 7.47 2.64
CA PHE A 635 -4.45 6.03 2.76
C PHE A 635 -3.08 5.68 2.19
N GLN A 636 -2.39 4.76 2.84
CA GLN A 636 -1.19 4.19 2.24
C GLN A 636 -1.66 3.26 1.12
N PRO A 637 -1.33 3.53 -0.16
CA PRO A 637 -1.69 2.64 -1.26
C PRO A 637 -0.98 1.29 -1.13
N HIS A 638 0.10 1.26 -0.34
CA HIS A 638 0.85 0.09 0.06
C HIS A 638 0.53 -0.20 1.52
N ILE A 639 -0.49 -1.00 1.76
CA ILE A 639 -0.54 -1.75 3.03
C ILE A 639 0.79 -2.51 3.08
N ALA A 640 1.57 -2.29 4.13
CA ALA A 640 2.94 -2.79 4.27
C ALA A 640 3.06 -4.23 3.74
N GLY A 641 3.82 -4.42 2.66
CA GLY A 641 4.02 -5.76 2.08
C GLY A 641 4.14 -5.85 0.55
N ASN A 642 3.82 -4.81 -0.23
CA ASN A 642 3.90 -4.94 -1.70
C ASN A 642 4.21 -3.63 -2.42
N THR A 643 5.49 -3.35 -2.69
CA THR A 643 5.90 -2.24 -3.60
C THR A 643 6.85 -2.66 -4.73
N THR A 644 7.16 -3.94 -4.91
CA THR A 644 8.18 -4.35 -5.90
C THR A 644 7.69 -5.43 -6.86
N ASN A 645 6.62 -5.15 -7.58
CA ASN A 645 6.30 -5.87 -8.84
C ASN A 645 7.25 -5.47 -10.00
N THR A 646 8.56 -5.46 -9.76
CA THR A 646 9.57 -5.20 -10.80
C THR A 646 10.62 -6.29 -10.79
N LEU A 647 10.48 -7.25 -11.71
CA LEU A 647 11.47 -8.28 -12.01
C LEU A 647 12.46 -7.72 -13.05
N TRP A 648 13.73 -7.56 -12.66
CA TRP A 648 14.84 -7.19 -13.55
C TRP A 648 15.89 -8.30 -13.52
N LEU A 649 16.28 -8.84 -14.68
CA LEU A 649 17.36 -9.83 -14.83
C LEU A 649 18.24 -9.37 -16.00
N GLY A 650 19.56 -9.23 -15.78
CA GLY A 650 20.52 -8.89 -16.83
C GLY A 650 21.86 -9.60 -16.61
N SER A 651 22.61 -9.87 -17.67
CA SER A 651 23.91 -10.57 -17.60
C SER A 651 25.04 -9.77 -18.24
N SER A 652 25.93 -9.15 -17.46
CA SER A 652 27.39 -9.16 -17.68
C SER A 652 28.16 -8.13 -16.84
N SER A 653 29.44 -8.46 -16.61
CA SER A 653 30.38 -7.85 -15.67
C SER A 653 31.14 -6.61 -16.18
N ALA A 654 30.49 -5.73 -16.96
CA ALA A 654 31.08 -4.45 -17.35
C ALA A 654 30.35 -3.27 -16.68
N ASN A 655 30.92 -2.80 -15.57
CA ASN A 655 30.46 -1.67 -14.78
C ASN A 655 29.95 -0.46 -15.60
N SER A 656 28.66 -0.14 -15.42
CA SER A 656 28.28 1.17 -14.91
C SER A 656 27.53 0.97 -13.59
N SER A 657 27.94 1.68 -12.54
CA SER A 657 27.60 1.43 -11.13
C SER A 657 26.10 1.22 -10.85
N GLY A 658 25.74 -0.02 -10.49
CA GLY A 658 24.42 -0.40 -10.00
C GLY A 658 24.31 -1.90 -9.67
N TRP A 659 24.69 -2.27 -8.44
CA TRP A 659 24.34 -3.47 -7.62
C TRP A 659 24.56 -4.92 -8.15
N ASP A 660 25.14 -5.75 -7.26
CA ASP A 660 25.47 -7.19 -7.44
C ASP A 660 24.27 -8.12 -7.17
N GLY A 661 24.06 -9.14 -8.01
CA GLY A 661 23.25 -10.33 -7.67
C GLY A 661 22.59 -11.06 -8.84
N VAL A 662 23.05 -12.29 -9.11
CA VAL A 662 22.60 -13.32 -10.09
C VAL A 662 23.31 -13.27 -11.46
N ASN A 663 24.11 -14.30 -11.74
CA ASN A 663 25.20 -14.30 -12.73
C ASN A 663 24.99 -15.16 -14.01
N ALA A 664 23.82 -15.78 -14.26
CA ALA A 664 23.47 -16.42 -15.56
C ALA A 664 22.07 -17.07 -15.52
N VAL A 665 21.37 -17.11 -16.66
CA VAL A 665 20.19 -17.97 -16.93
C VAL A 665 20.62 -19.07 -17.92
N THR A 666 20.25 -20.33 -17.66
CA THR A 666 20.71 -21.50 -18.43
C THR A 666 19.56 -22.25 -19.12
N SER A 667 19.89 -23.18 -20.02
CA SER A 667 18.92 -23.93 -20.87
C SER A 667 17.98 -24.88 -20.12
N THR A 668 17.94 -24.82 -18.79
CA THR A 668 17.10 -25.67 -17.93
C THR A 668 16.03 -24.88 -17.16
N GLU A 669 16.01 -23.56 -17.29
CA GLU A 669 15.07 -22.70 -16.56
C GLU A 669 13.82 -22.41 -17.39
N VAL A 670 12.65 -22.54 -16.76
CA VAL A 670 11.33 -22.27 -17.35
C VAL A 670 10.83 -20.95 -16.77
N LEU A 671 10.51 -19.98 -17.64
CA LEU A 671 9.93 -18.71 -17.23
C LEU A 671 8.39 -18.79 -17.30
N ALA A 672 7.73 -18.70 -16.14
CA ALA A 672 6.27 -18.61 -16.05
C ALA A 672 5.86 -17.14 -15.91
N LEU A 673 5.13 -16.61 -16.90
CA LEU A 673 4.55 -15.28 -16.85
C LEU A 673 3.10 -15.40 -16.38
N GLU A 674 2.85 -15.26 -15.08
CA GLU A 674 1.50 -15.26 -14.53
C GLU A 674 0.94 -13.83 -14.51
N ASN A 675 -0.19 -13.62 -15.19
CA ASN A 675 -1.05 -12.44 -14.99
C ASN A 675 -2.42 -12.93 -14.51
N PRO A 676 -2.87 -12.55 -13.30
CA PRO A 676 -4.12 -13.06 -12.72
C PRO A 676 -5.39 -12.61 -13.45
N ASP A 677 -5.33 -11.61 -14.34
CA ASP A 677 -6.51 -11.04 -15.03
C ASP A 677 -6.66 -11.49 -16.50
N LEU A 678 -5.78 -12.36 -17.02
CA LEU A 678 -5.86 -12.85 -18.40
C LEU A 678 -6.62 -14.19 -18.46
N GLN A 679 -7.85 -14.18 -18.99
CA GLN A 679 -8.57 -15.42 -19.29
C GLN A 679 -8.12 -16.00 -20.63
N TYR A 680 -7.37 -17.10 -20.58
CA TYR A 680 -7.06 -17.92 -21.75
C TYR A 680 -8.11 -19.02 -21.91
N GLY A 681 -8.51 -19.31 -23.15
CA GLY A 681 -9.57 -20.27 -23.48
C GLY A 681 -9.30 -21.71 -22.99
N SER A 682 -10.31 -22.57 -23.11
CA SER A 682 -10.42 -23.88 -22.42
C SER A 682 -9.48 -25.01 -22.87
N GLY A 683 -8.22 -24.72 -23.20
CA GLY A 683 -7.25 -25.72 -23.67
C GLY A 683 -6.32 -26.22 -22.57
N THR A 684 -6.68 -27.31 -21.89
CA THR A 684 -5.71 -28.14 -21.13
C THR A 684 -5.33 -29.36 -21.99
N ASN A 685 -4.03 -29.65 -22.08
CA ASN A 685 -3.58 -30.95 -22.61
C ASN A 685 -3.88 -32.06 -21.58
N SER A 686 -3.92 -33.31 -22.05
CA SER A 686 -4.31 -34.50 -21.25
C SER A 686 -3.36 -34.85 -20.09
N ASP A 687 -2.25 -34.13 -19.94
CA ASP A 687 -1.32 -34.22 -18.81
C ASP A 687 -1.48 -33.07 -17.79
N GLY A 688 -2.48 -32.20 -17.97
CA GLY A 688 -2.79 -31.11 -17.05
C GLY A 688 -1.83 -29.91 -17.13
N THR A 689 -0.95 -29.83 -18.13
CA THR A 689 -0.08 -28.68 -18.33
C THR A 689 -0.74 -27.58 -19.17
N PHE A 690 -0.50 -26.32 -18.79
CA PHE A 690 -0.97 -25.12 -19.50
C PHE A 690 -0.21 -24.94 -20.82
N SER A 691 -0.91 -24.60 -21.91
CA SER A 691 -0.33 -24.57 -23.27
C SER A 691 0.51 -23.33 -23.62
N HIS A 692 0.91 -22.51 -22.65
CA HIS A 692 1.66 -21.27 -22.92
C HIS A 692 2.90 -21.16 -22.03
N VAL A 693 3.78 -22.15 -22.15
CA VAL A 693 5.14 -22.13 -21.62
C VAL A 693 6.06 -21.60 -22.73
N LEU A 694 6.78 -20.51 -22.47
CA LEU A 694 7.85 -20.05 -23.36
C LEU A 694 9.06 -20.97 -23.16
N ASP A 695 9.15 -22.02 -23.98
CA ASP A 695 10.26 -22.96 -23.94
C ASP A 695 11.51 -22.33 -24.58
N MET A 696 12.47 -21.95 -23.75
CA MET A 696 13.76 -21.39 -24.17
C MET A 696 14.65 -22.44 -24.84
N ALA A 697 14.46 -23.74 -24.56
CA ALA A 697 15.16 -24.81 -25.25
C ALA A 697 14.68 -24.96 -26.71
N ALA A 698 13.40 -24.66 -26.98
CA ALA A 698 12.83 -24.68 -28.33
C ALA A 698 13.33 -23.54 -29.25
N PHE A 699 14.02 -22.53 -28.70
CA PHE A 699 14.74 -21.50 -29.47
C PHE A 699 16.19 -21.88 -29.84
N GLY A 700 16.67 -23.04 -29.37
CA GLY A 700 18.01 -23.55 -29.66
C GLY A 700 19.17 -22.69 -29.13
N ALA A 701 18.91 -21.78 -28.18
CA ALA A 701 19.86 -20.72 -27.83
C ALA A 701 20.73 -21.07 -26.62
N THR A 702 22.02 -21.25 -26.85
CA THR A 702 23.06 -21.01 -25.85
C THR A 702 23.53 -19.55 -25.97
N GLY A 703 23.25 -18.74 -24.94
CA GLY A 703 23.79 -17.38 -24.81
C GLY A 703 22.83 -16.23 -25.14
N LEU A 704 21.60 -16.23 -24.63
CA LEU A 704 20.79 -15.00 -24.57
C LEU A 704 21.37 -14.07 -23.48
N ASP A 705 21.53 -12.78 -23.78
CA ASP A 705 22.32 -11.83 -22.95
C ASP A 705 21.43 -10.83 -22.19
N ASP A 706 20.27 -10.46 -22.74
CA ASP A 706 19.23 -9.68 -22.06
C ASP A 706 17.86 -10.17 -22.49
N ILE A 707 16.88 -10.09 -21.59
CA ILE A 707 15.46 -10.23 -21.89
C ILE A 707 14.72 -9.01 -21.34
N ALA A 708 14.06 -8.26 -22.21
CA ALA A 708 13.32 -7.06 -21.87
C ALA A 708 11.85 -7.21 -22.27
N TRP A 709 10.95 -6.87 -21.35
CA TRP A 709 9.53 -6.74 -21.67
C TRP A 709 9.23 -5.34 -22.21
N VAL A 710 8.52 -5.30 -23.34
CA VAL A 710 8.15 -4.04 -23.97
C VAL A 710 6.91 -3.49 -23.29
N SER A 711 7.10 -2.49 -22.42
CA SER A 711 6.02 -1.89 -21.62
C SER A 711 5.14 -0.90 -22.40
N ARG A 712 5.59 -0.47 -23.59
CA ARG A 712 4.87 0.41 -24.52
C ARG A 712 5.39 0.23 -25.95
N ASP A 713 4.61 0.60 -26.95
CA ASP A 713 5.06 0.55 -28.35
C ASP A 713 6.32 1.42 -28.56
N VAL A 714 7.34 0.85 -29.20
CA VAL A 714 8.61 1.52 -29.52
C VAL A 714 8.96 1.30 -30.97
N VAL A 715 9.25 2.39 -31.69
CA VAL A 715 9.78 2.32 -33.07
C VAL A 715 11.30 2.36 -33.00
N LEU A 716 11.95 1.25 -33.33
CA LEU A 716 13.40 1.15 -33.45
C LEU A 716 13.85 1.67 -34.82
N SER A 717 15.08 2.18 -34.89
CA SER A 717 15.59 2.89 -36.08
C SER A 717 15.47 2.03 -37.34
N GLY A 718 14.66 2.48 -38.31
CA GLY A 718 14.51 1.82 -39.61
C GLY A 718 13.25 0.95 -39.76
N SER A 719 12.07 1.45 -39.37
CA SER A 719 10.73 0.87 -39.64
C SER A 719 10.33 -0.41 -38.88
N LEU A 720 11.09 -0.82 -37.87
CA LEU A 720 10.69 -1.90 -36.96
C LEU A 720 9.93 -1.30 -35.76
N THR A 721 8.63 -1.58 -35.68
CA THR A 721 7.80 -1.24 -34.51
C THR A 721 7.66 -2.47 -33.62
N VAL A 722 8.21 -2.37 -32.42
CA VAL A 722 8.02 -3.36 -31.35
C VAL A 722 6.83 -2.90 -30.50
N ARG A 723 5.89 -3.79 -30.20
CA ARG A 723 4.62 -3.44 -29.55
C ARG A 723 4.66 -3.75 -28.05
N ARG A 724 3.82 -3.07 -27.28
CA ARG A 724 3.56 -3.39 -25.89
C ARG A 724 3.14 -4.85 -25.77
N GLY A 725 3.84 -5.60 -24.92
CA GLY A 725 3.62 -7.04 -24.75
C GLY A 725 4.64 -7.92 -25.47
N ASP A 726 5.47 -7.35 -26.34
CA ASP A 726 6.56 -8.08 -26.97
C ASP A 726 7.69 -8.34 -25.96
N LEU A 727 8.37 -9.47 -26.14
CA LEU A 727 9.59 -9.80 -25.43
C LEU A 727 10.78 -9.54 -26.35
N LEU A 728 11.67 -8.64 -25.95
CA LEU A 728 12.93 -8.37 -26.63
C LEU A 728 14.02 -9.18 -25.96
N PHE A 729 14.95 -9.70 -26.76
CA PHE A 729 16.13 -10.33 -26.20
C PHE A 729 17.33 -10.14 -27.12
N SER A 730 18.52 -10.14 -26.54
CA SER A 730 19.78 -10.01 -27.27
C SER A 730 20.49 -11.36 -27.36
N VAL A 731 21.14 -11.60 -28.49
CA VAL A 731 22.02 -12.75 -28.71
C VAL A 731 23.37 -12.29 -29.26
N PRO A 732 24.46 -13.03 -29.01
CA PRO A 732 25.73 -12.83 -29.66
C PRO A 732 25.56 -12.83 -31.18
N ALA A 733 26.30 -11.97 -31.88
CA ALA A 733 26.22 -11.83 -33.34
C ALA A 733 26.53 -13.11 -34.14
N THR A 734 27.05 -14.16 -33.48
CA THR A 734 27.38 -15.47 -34.04
C THR A 734 26.28 -16.52 -33.82
N ALA A 735 25.23 -16.21 -33.05
CA ALA A 735 24.12 -17.12 -32.78
C ALA A 735 23.11 -17.13 -33.95
N THR A 736 22.67 -18.32 -34.35
CA THR A 736 21.56 -18.51 -35.30
C THR A 736 20.34 -19.00 -34.52
N LEU A 737 19.28 -18.21 -34.50
CA LEU A 737 18.03 -18.57 -33.81
C LEU A 737 17.15 -19.42 -34.74
N THR A 738 16.79 -20.61 -34.29
CA THR A 738 15.74 -21.43 -34.92
C THR A 738 14.70 -21.74 -33.86
N SER A 739 13.50 -21.17 -34.01
CA SER A 739 12.39 -21.39 -33.09
C SER A 739 11.40 -22.37 -33.69
N ALA A 740 11.04 -23.41 -32.91
CA ALA A 740 9.91 -24.28 -33.21
C ALA A 740 8.63 -23.87 -32.47
N ASN A 741 8.67 -22.76 -31.71
CA ASN A 741 7.51 -22.27 -30.97
C ASN A 741 6.43 -21.76 -31.95
N SER A 742 5.25 -22.38 -31.91
CA SER A 742 4.04 -21.84 -32.56
C SER A 742 3.20 -21.14 -31.51
N LEU A 743 2.91 -19.85 -31.73
CA LEU A 743 1.94 -19.08 -30.93
C LEU A 743 0.50 -19.54 -31.20
#